data_AF-A0A2E7IJR6-F1
#
_entry.id   AF-A0A2E7IJR6-F1
#
_cell.length_a   1.000
_cell.length_b   1.000
_cell.length_c   1.000
_cell.angle_alpha   90.00
_cell.angle_beta   90.00
_cell.angle_gamma   90.00
#
_symmetry.space_group_name_H-M   'P 1'
#
loop_
_entity.id
_entity.type
_entity.pdbx_description
1 polymer ?
#
loop_
_entity_poly.entity_id
_entity_poly.type
_entity_poly.pdbx_seq_one_letter_code
_entity_poly.pdbx_strand_id
1 'polypeptide(L)'
;MTAFHNIFRALVAYTLIGSAVGAPDRVAEPYPSPKVQAQLRLLNTQTLSPRLQALVSERGKDGSLVDRFQPRRSVIDSGAQSGAKILVQVNVSSLDDTLLDRLRNLGADIRFSSARYQSLTLALDAQSQLLELSRLPQVLAVRESEPWISRAGTVSSRAPEALRVDAVRAEGNDGSGRVLGILSDSFARSADVRDANTTPASGVAGSLQGSRPQDSGNLPASVTLLEEGDAGSSDEGAAMAELAYDIAPGVGISFHSAGNSQAAFATAIDTLCDGQQANVIVDDIGFLLEPYYQDGIIAQAAADCVSRGIPFVSAIGNDGDRGYRQIYVDINPATDDAPDSSPFTPSGADLHDWGGGDGFLEIQVPAAGEVIVVLQWNQPHASVNASNGAQIDLDLYATRQDSLAALDPGNADFVDRSISVQGNTEEPLGDAAEFLTLTADAGAATTFYIAIDHYIGSQDAIPQDAATPLEFRLLLLGELSNSEYAFNGATAWGHPLAEGVVSVAAVPWWEAPDFAPARFGTPEIDPEPFSSKAGNTSIQFDRQGNFAPVVRFGPTLAGTDGNNTSFFGSDFSPDATPGFGEPDGAPNFFGSSAAAPNVAAVVVLLQQAFPELSARAITDGLIATAVDVRGARSAAGTDDVTGAGLIDARAAQTFFANNPPQPAPAEPATSGSGGGGGGCFIATAAYGSYWTKEVRLLREFRDKTLRQSAAGRWLIDRYYQVSPPIAEAIADSDVLRAAVRHALTPVVWMLQLQAPWLALLLLLTLVAVCHIAVLYWLKGARAAPARIAQGS
;
A
#
# COMPACT_ATOMS: atom_id res chain seq x y z
N MET A 1 62.63 15.75 -1.52
CA MET A 1 61.22 15.82 -1.98
C MET A 1 60.31 15.22 -0.90
N THR A 2 60.56 15.40 0.40
CA THR A 2 60.15 16.51 1.29
C THR A 2 58.65 16.79 1.49
N ALA A 3 57.75 15.96 0.95
CA ALA A 3 56.34 15.92 1.41
C ALA A 3 55.92 14.51 1.88
N PHE A 4 56.51 13.45 1.32
CA PHE A 4 56.29 12.06 1.77
C PHE A 4 57.12 11.63 2.99
N HIS A 5 58.05 12.47 3.45
CA HIS A 5 58.97 12.15 4.56
C HIS A 5 58.52 12.71 5.92
N ASN A 6 57.44 13.52 5.97
CA ASN A 6 56.89 14.09 7.20
C ASN A 6 55.67 13.33 7.74
N ILE A 7 54.98 12.56 6.90
CA ILE A 7 53.83 11.73 7.33
C ILE A 7 54.32 10.42 7.97
N PHE A 8 55.46 9.87 7.54
CA PHE A 8 56.06 8.68 8.15
C PHE A 8 56.82 8.96 9.46
N ARG A 9 57.17 10.23 9.75
CA ARG A 9 57.72 10.64 11.05
C ARG A 9 56.66 10.93 12.10
N ALA A 10 55.41 11.19 11.70
CA ALA A 10 54.28 11.30 12.64
C ALA A 10 53.79 9.94 13.14
N LEU A 11 54.00 8.85 12.37
CA LEU A 11 53.54 7.50 12.74
C LEU A 11 54.53 6.65 13.55
N VAL A 12 55.80 7.09 13.70
CA VAL A 12 56.85 6.33 14.41
C VAL A 12 57.28 6.98 15.74
N ALA A 13 56.69 8.12 16.10
CA ALA A 13 56.97 8.84 17.36
C ALA A 13 55.98 8.56 18.51
N TYR A 14 55.04 7.61 18.35
CA TYR A 14 54.06 7.27 19.42
C TYR A 14 54.27 5.90 20.08
N THR A 15 55.32 5.18 19.70
CA THR A 15 55.79 4.00 20.43
C THR A 15 57.06 4.36 21.19
N LEU A 16 56.92 4.47 22.52
CA LEU A 16 57.95 4.64 23.56
C LEU A 16 58.37 6.08 23.89
N ILE A 17 57.59 6.73 24.77
CA ILE A 17 58.00 7.28 26.09
C ILE A 17 56.74 7.98 26.67
N GLY A 18 56.25 7.53 27.82
CA GLY A 18 55.14 8.24 28.48
C GLY A 18 54.35 7.42 29.50
N SER A 19 55.05 6.82 30.46
CA SER A 19 54.43 6.41 31.71
C SER A 19 53.78 7.62 32.40
N ALA A 20 52.53 7.46 32.83
CA ALA A 20 51.72 8.36 33.67
C ALA A 20 51.05 9.58 32.98
N VAL A 21 49.85 9.37 32.41
CA VAL A 21 48.71 10.30 32.49
C VAL A 21 47.42 9.47 32.56
N GLY A 22 46.52 9.84 33.48
CA GLY A 22 45.42 9.03 34.00
C GLY A 22 44.34 8.62 33.00
N ALA A 23 43.78 7.45 33.27
CA ALA A 23 42.51 7.00 32.69
C ALA A 23 41.38 7.98 33.06
N PRO A 24 40.43 8.24 32.14
CA PRO A 24 39.20 8.93 32.50
C PRO A 24 38.41 8.09 33.51
N ASP A 25 37.96 8.74 34.58
CA ASP A 25 37.18 8.16 35.67
C ASP A 25 36.02 7.30 35.14
N ARG A 26 36.09 5.98 35.37
CA ARG A 26 34.88 5.19 35.51
C ARG A 26 34.15 5.72 36.73
N VAL A 27 33.08 6.48 36.53
CA VAL A 27 32.10 6.72 37.59
C VAL A 27 31.50 5.36 37.93
N ALA A 28 32.05 4.69 38.93
CA ALA A 28 31.39 3.60 39.60
C ALA A 28 30.08 4.16 40.15
N GLU A 29 28.94 3.60 39.74
CA GLU A 29 27.68 3.89 40.42
C GLU A 29 27.87 3.62 41.92
N PRO A 30 27.56 4.59 42.80
CA PRO A 30 27.89 4.47 44.20
C PRO A 30 26.97 3.42 44.83
N TYR A 31 27.55 2.28 45.21
CA TYR A 31 26.89 1.35 46.11
C TYR A 31 26.41 2.11 47.37
N PRO A 32 25.15 1.93 47.80
CA PRO A 32 24.61 2.67 48.93
C PRO A 32 25.41 2.41 50.19
N SER A 33 25.67 3.47 50.97
CA SER A 33 26.44 3.37 52.21
C SER A 33 25.84 2.34 53.18
N PRO A 34 26.63 1.75 54.10
CA PRO A 34 26.13 0.79 55.10
C PRO A 34 24.94 1.28 55.93
N LYS A 35 24.82 2.60 56.16
CA LYS A 35 23.65 3.22 56.81
C LYS A 35 22.38 3.15 55.95
N VAL A 36 22.50 3.40 54.66
CA VAL A 36 21.39 3.30 53.70
C VAL A 36 20.97 1.84 53.52
N GLN A 37 21.92 0.90 53.47
CA GLN A 37 21.61 -0.54 53.43
C GLN A 37 20.88 -1.03 54.70
N ALA A 38 21.24 -0.53 55.88
CA ALA A 38 20.52 -0.86 57.12
C ALA A 38 19.08 -0.28 57.13
N GLN A 39 18.89 0.91 56.56
CA GLN A 39 17.59 1.57 56.44
C GLN A 39 16.67 0.87 55.42
N LEU A 40 17.20 0.42 54.29
CA LEU A 40 16.48 -0.36 53.28
C LEU A 40 16.05 -1.74 53.79
N ARG A 41 16.88 -2.38 54.64
CA ARG A 41 16.50 -3.63 55.32
C ARG A 41 15.33 -3.45 56.30
N LEU A 42 15.24 -2.30 56.97
CA LEU A 42 14.13 -1.97 57.88
C LEU A 42 12.81 -1.65 57.13
N LEU A 43 12.89 -1.31 55.84
CA LEU A 43 11.74 -0.95 55.01
C LEU A 43 11.17 -2.13 54.18
N ASN A 44 11.77 -3.32 54.25
CA ASN A 44 11.42 -4.51 53.43
C ASN A 44 11.50 -4.26 51.91
N THR A 45 12.48 -3.49 51.44
CA THR A 45 12.68 -3.21 50.00
C THR A 45 13.62 -4.20 49.33
N GLN A 46 13.88 -5.37 49.94
CA GLN A 46 14.84 -6.35 49.43
C GLN A 46 14.44 -6.95 48.09
N THR A 47 13.15 -6.91 47.77
CA THR A 47 12.57 -7.34 46.50
C THR A 47 12.73 -6.29 45.39
N LEU A 48 13.01 -5.02 45.72
CA LEU A 48 13.24 -3.96 44.74
C LEU A 48 14.67 -4.04 44.17
N SER A 49 14.83 -3.71 42.89
CA SER A 49 16.16 -3.51 42.29
C SER A 49 16.96 -2.40 43.01
N PRO A 50 18.31 -2.37 42.92
CA PRO A 50 19.14 -1.35 43.56
C PRO A 50 18.77 0.10 43.20
N ARG A 51 18.30 0.31 41.96
CA ARG A 51 17.92 1.63 41.43
C ARG A 51 16.51 2.03 41.89
N LEU A 52 15.57 1.09 41.98
CA LEU A 52 14.29 1.29 42.68
C LEU A 52 14.46 1.50 44.20
N GLN A 53 15.43 0.84 44.84
CA GLN A 53 15.80 1.08 46.25
C GLN A 53 16.35 2.50 46.45
N ALA A 54 17.17 3.00 45.51
CA ALA A 54 17.64 4.37 45.53
C ALA A 54 16.48 5.36 45.41
N LEU A 55 15.53 5.09 44.52
CA LEU A 55 14.33 5.91 44.29
C LEU A 55 13.48 6.09 45.58
N VAL A 56 13.19 5.00 46.30
CA VAL A 56 12.40 5.05 47.55
C VAL A 56 13.19 5.54 48.78
N SER A 57 14.50 5.79 48.61
CA SER A 57 15.38 6.30 49.66
C SER A 57 15.56 7.82 49.62
N GLU A 58 15.11 8.49 48.56
CA GLU A 58 15.14 9.96 48.44
C GLU A 58 14.10 10.60 49.38
N ARG A 59 14.54 11.58 50.17
CA ARG A 59 13.68 12.35 51.09
C ARG A 59 13.69 13.83 50.77
N GLY A 60 12.54 14.48 50.96
CA GLY A 60 12.40 15.93 50.95
C GLY A 60 13.17 16.59 52.09
N LYS A 61 13.34 17.92 52.02
CA LYS A 61 14.04 18.71 53.06
C LYS A 61 13.38 18.63 54.45
N ASP A 62 12.13 18.20 54.52
CA ASP A 62 11.32 17.97 55.73
C ASP A 62 11.30 16.50 56.19
N GLY A 63 11.99 15.60 55.47
CA GLY A 63 12.05 14.18 55.78
C GLY A 63 10.86 13.34 55.31
N SER A 64 9.90 13.90 54.55
CA SER A 64 8.85 13.12 53.88
C SER A 64 9.36 12.47 52.59
N LEU A 65 8.66 11.46 52.08
CA LEU A 65 8.89 10.94 50.72
C LEU A 65 8.54 12.05 49.71
N VAL A 66 9.33 12.18 48.64
CA VAL A 66 9.09 13.17 47.59
C VAL A 66 8.06 12.60 46.62
N ASP A 67 6.83 13.10 46.68
CA ASP A 67 5.69 12.53 45.95
C ASP A 67 5.54 13.06 44.50
N ARG A 68 6.54 13.79 43.97
CA ARG A 68 6.53 14.31 42.59
C ARG A 68 7.93 14.30 41.96
N PHE A 69 8.03 13.65 40.81
CA PHE A 69 9.23 13.61 39.99
C PHE A 69 9.54 14.99 39.39
N GLN A 70 10.78 15.47 39.55
CA GLN A 70 11.35 16.51 38.69
C GLN A 70 12.46 15.84 37.87
N PRO A 71 12.35 15.74 36.54
CA PRO A 71 13.38 15.14 35.72
C PRO A 71 14.69 15.93 35.86
N ARG A 72 15.77 15.26 36.27
CA ARG A 72 17.12 15.76 35.96
C ARG A 72 17.36 15.53 34.47
N ARG A 73 17.65 16.63 33.75
CA ARG A 73 18.00 16.64 32.31
C ARG A 73 19.00 15.53 31.98
N SER A 74 18.52 14.53 31.24
CA SER A 74 19.32 13.69 30.34
C SER A 74 19.41 14.42 28.99
N VAL A 75 20.54 14.30 28.30
CA VAL A 75 20.87 15.03 27.06
C VAL A 75 20.14 14.48 25.83
N ILE A 76 19.29 13.46 25.98
CA ILE A 76 18.56 12.82 24.88
C ILE A 76 17.11 12.60 25.33
N ASP A 77 16.33 13.67 25.45
CA ASP A 77 14.86 13.64 25.37
C ASP A 77 14.34 15.08 25.42
N SER A 78 13.81 15.59 24.31
CA SER A 78 13.13 16.89 24.26
C SER A 78 11.63 16.69 24.03
N GLY A 79 10.98 16.02 24.97
CA GLY A 79 9.53 15.81 24.97
C GLY A 79 8.94 15.61 26.37
N ALA A 80 9.17 16.55 27.29
CA ALA A 80 8.65 16.44 28.66
C ALA A 80 7.11 16.54 28.70
N GLN A 81 6.41 15.39 28.80
CA GLN A 81 5.03 15.34 29.28
C GLN A 81 4.98 15.28 30.82
N SER A 82 4.05 16.05 31.39
CA SER A 82 3.71 16.03 32.82
C SER A 82 2.90 14.77 33.14
N GLY A 83 3.42 13.88 34.00
CA GLY A 83 2.68 12.72 34.52
C GLY A 83 3.33 11.34 34.40
N ALA A 84 4.67 11.22 34.36
CA ALA A 84 5.34 9.93 34.19
C ALA A 84 5.03 8.92 35.32
N LYS A 85 4.38 7.79 34.97
CA LYS A 85 4.18 6.62 35.84
C LYS A 85 5.46 5.78 35.91
N ILE A 86 5.70 5.11 37.04
CA ILE A 86 6.80 4.15 37.21
C ILE A 86 6.35 2.80 36.65
N LEU A 87 6.90 2.38 35.52
CA LEU A 87 6.63 1.07 34.94
C LEU A 87 7.60 0.02 35.55
N VAL A 88 7.03 -1.04 36.14
CA VAL A 88 7.80 -2.09 36.81
C VAL A 88 7.37 -3.48 36.35
N GLN A 89 8.34 -4.37 36.23
CA GLN A 89 8.11 -5.81 36.10
C GLN A 89 8.18 -6.46 37.48
N VAL A 90 7.18 -7.28 37.81
CA VAL A 90 7.04 -7.93 39.11
C VAL A 90 6.98 -9.43 38.93
N ASN A 91 7.96 -10.13 39.47
CA ASN A 91 7.91 -11.59 39.60
C ASN A 91 7.23 -11.94 40.92
N VAL A 92 6.33 -12.92 40.88
CA VAL A 92 5.56 -13.38 42.04
C VAL A 92 5.71 -14.87 42.25
N SER A 93 5.50 -15.36 43.47
CA SER A 93 5.54 -16.79 43.80
C SER A 93 4.28 -17.54 43.39
N SER A 94 3.16 -16.82 43.28
CA SER A 94 1.88 -17.27 42.74
C SER A 94 1.06 -16.06 42.32
N LEU A 95 0.28 -16.18 41.25
CA LEU A 95 -0.65 -15.16 40.81
C LEU A 95 -2.09 -15.69 40.93
N ASP A 96 -2.80 -15.22 41.94
CA ASP A 96 -4.20 -15.56 42.22
C ASP A 96 -5.08 -14.30 42.27
N ASP A 97 -6.40 -14.49 42.26
CA ASP A 97 -7.36 -13.38 42.29
C ASP A 97 -7.18 -12.48 43.53
N THR A 98 -6.72 -13.05 44.65
CA THR A 98 -6.47 -12.30 45.89
C THR A 98 -5.32 -11.31 45.72
N LEU A 99 -4.25 -11.70 45.01
CA LEU A 99 -3.12 -10.82 44.71
C LEU A 99 -3.51 -9.73 43.70
N LEU A 100 -4.25 -10.08 42.64
CA LEU A 100 -4.74 -9.11 41.65
C LEU A 100 -5.63 -8.04 42.30
N ASP A 101 -6.52 -8.42 43.21
CA ASP A 101 -7.38 -7.48 43.93
C ASP A 101 -6.60 -6.58 44.89
N ARG A 102 -5.55 -7.10 45.55
CA ARG A 102 -4.64 -6.26 46.36
C ARG A 102 -3.90 -5.22 45.52
N LEU A 103 -3.44 -5.60 44.32
CA LEU A 103 -2.75 -4.69 43.40
C LEU A 103 -3.69 -3.60 42.86
N ARG A 104 -4.95 -3.95 42.54
CA ARG A 104 -5.97 -2.95 42.16
C ARG A 104 -6.29 -1.99 43.31
N ASN A 105 -6.42 -2.49 44.53
CA ASN A 105 -6.66 -1.67 45.73
C ASN A 105 -5.47 -0.77 46.10
N LEU A 106 -4.26 -1.15 45.69
CA LEU A 106 -3.07 -0.32 45.78
C LEU A 106 -3.08 0.86 44.78
N GLY A 107 -4.04 0.87 43.84
CA GLY A 107 -4.08 1.81 42.72
C GLY A 107 -3.02 1.52 41.66
N ALA A 108 -2.46 0.31 41.63
CA ALA A 108 -1.54 -0.09 40.58
C ALA A 108 -2.33 -0.42 39.30
N ASP A 109 -1.88 0.15 38.18
CA ASP A 109 -2.43 -0.12 36.86
C ASP A 109 -1.75 -1.38 36.28
N ILE A 110 -2.49 -2.48 36.23
CA ILE A 110 -1.98 -3.77 35.76
C ILE A 110 -1.97 -3.77 34.23
N ARG A 111 -0.79 -3.58 33.64
CA ARG A 111 -0.57 -3.56 32.19
C ARG A 111 -0.50 -4.96 31.59
N PHE A 112 0.01 -5.91 32.36
CA PHE A 112 0.13 -7.31 31.94
C PHE A 112 0.15 -8.22 33.15
N SER A 113 -0.40 -9.43 33.00
CA SER A 113 -0.35 -10.46 34.03
C SER A 113 -0.30 -11.85 33.40
N SER A 114 0.62 -12.71 33.87
CA SER A 114 0.68 -14.10 33.44
C SER A 114 0.81 -15.03 34.63
N ALA A 115 -0.24 -15.83 34.87
CA ALA A 115 -0.20 -16.88 35.88
C ALA A 115 0.76 -18.01 35.50
N ARG A 116 0.93 -18.29 34.19
CA ARG A 116 1.87 -19.29 33.66
C ARG A 116 3.32 -18.95 33.96
N TYR A 117 3.69 -17.68 33.82
CA TYR A 117 5.06 -17.20 34.02
C TYR A 117 5.28 -16.51 35.37
N GLN A 118 4.24 -16.47 36.21
CA GLN A 118 4.23 -15.85 37.54
C GLN A 118 4.83 -14.43 37.52
N SER A 119 4.39 -13.62 36.54
CA SER A 119 4.93 -12.29 36.27
C SER A 119 3.82 -11.29 35.97
N LEU A 120 4.03 -10.03 36.36
CA LEU A 120 3.14 -8.89 36.16
C LEU A 120 3.94 -7.71 35.61
N THR A 121 3.29 -6.85 34.83
CA THR A 121 3.78 -5.51 34.52
C THR A 121 2.81 -4.51 35.10
N LEU A 122 3.31 -3.61 35.96
CA LEU A 122 2.50 -2.62 36.66
C LEU A 122 2.97 -1.21 36.31
N ALA A 123 2.04 -0.28 36.10
CA ALA A 123 2.31 1.14 36.10
C ALA A 123 1.86 1.75 37.44
N LEU A 124 2.79 2.41 38.13
CA LEU A 124 2.57 3.01 39.44
C LEU A 124 2.62 4.54 39.36
N ASP A 125 1.73 5.21 40.05
CA ASP A 125 1.60 6.67 40.09
C ASP A 125 2.49 7.32 41.18
N ALA A 126 2.94 6.55 42.19
CA ALA A 126 3.70 7.08 43.32
C ALA A 126 4.75 6.10 43.90
N GLN A 127 5.81 6.65 44.52
CA GLN A 127 6.83 5.87 45.22
C GLN A 127 6.27 5.08 46.42
N SER A 128 5.19 5.56 47.03
CA SER A 128 4.47 4.87 48.11
C SER A 128 3.92 3.52 47.66
N GLN A 129 3.38 3.45 46.43
CA GLN A 129 2.89 2.20 45.85
C GLN A 129 4.01 1.20 45.62
N LEU A 130 5.20 1.67 45.23
CA LEU A 130 6.37 0.82 45.04
C LEU A 130 6.85 0.20 46.37
N LEU A 131 6.79 0.96 47.47
CA LEU A 131 7.13 0.49 48.81
C LEU A 131 6.10 -0.51 49.36
N GLU A 132 4.81 -0.30 49.08
CA GLU A 132 3.76 -1.24 49.47
C GLU A 132 3.81 -2.54 48.65
N LEU A 133 4.08 -2.42 47.34
CA LEU A 133 4.32 -3.55 46.45
C LEU A 133 5.48 -4.42 46.94
N SER A 134 6.59 -3.81 47.39
CA SER A 134 7.76 -4.56 47.87
C SER A 134 7.49 -5.38 49.15
N ARG A 135 6.43 -5.04 49.89
CA ARG A 135 6.04 -5.69 51.15
C ARG A 135 5.05 -6.83 50.96
N LEU A 136 4.50 -7.02 49.76
CA LEU A 136 3.59 -8.12 49.49
C LEU A 136 4.36 -9.45 49.57
N PRO A 137 3.90 -10.43 50.38
CA PRO A 137 4.64 -11.67 50.59
C PRO A 137 4.75 -12.54 49.32
N GLN A 138 3.87 -12.32 48.33
CA GLN A 138 3.91 -13.00 47.04
C GLN A 138 4.94 -12.40 46.09
N VAL A 139 5.44 -11.19 46.32
CA VAL A 139 6.38 -10.52 45.42
C VAL A 139 7.79 -11.04 45.66
N LEU A 140 8.37 -11.64 44.62
CA LEU A 140 9.72 -12.20 44.64
C LEU A 140 10.76 -11.20 44.16
N ALA A 141 10.42 -10.40 43.15
CA ALA A 141 11.27 -9.33 42.65
C ALA A 141 10.43 -8.23 41.99
N VAL A 142 10.86 -6.99 42.14
CA VAL A 142 10.35 -5.82 41.43
C VAL A 142 11.55 -5.16 40.75
N ARG A 143 11.48 -5.07 39.44
CA ARG A 143 12.50 -4.44 38.60
C ARG A 143 11.85 -3.31 37.82
N GLU A 144 12.64 -2.32 37.45
CA GLU A 144 12.25 -1.43 36.36
C GLU A 144 11.81 -2.29 35.17
N SER A 145 10.72 -1.92 34.50
CA SER A 145 10.43 -2.53 33.21
C SER A 145 11.63 -2.27 32.30
N GLU A 146 12.22 -3.34 31.78
CA GLU A 146 13.31 -3.21 30.82
C GLU A 146 12.78 -2.42 29.61
N PRO A 147 13.49 -1.37 29.15
CA PRO A 147 13.23 -0.87 27.82
C PRO A 147 13.47 -2.01 26.84
N TRP A 148 12.53 -2.25 25.94
CA TRP A 148 12.81 -3.07 24.78
C TRP A 148 13.89 -2.34 23.98
N ILE A 149 14.93 -3.08 23.58
CA ILE A 149 15.90 -2.55 22.63
C ILE A 149 15.27 -2.77 21.26
N SER A 150 14.90 -1.69 20.57
CA SER A 150 14.81 -1.74 19.12
C SER A 150 16.18 -2.17 18.63
N ARG A 151 16.31 -3.38 18.09
CA ARG A 151 17.44 -3.68 17.22
C ARG A 151 17.12 -3.02 15.89
N ALA A 152 17.19 -1.69 15.88
CA ALA A 152 17.48 -0.99 14.64
C ALA A 152 18.81 -1.57 14.17
N GLY A 153 18.89 -1.96 12.90
CA GLY A 153 20.16 -2.38 12.36
C GLY A 153 21.14 -1.21 12.32
N THR A 154 22.21 -1.32 11.53
CA THR A 154 23.21 -0.24 11.47
C THR A 154 22.69 1.07 10.90
N VAL A 155 21.48 1.06 10.31
CA VAL A 155 20.75 2.23 9.81
C VAL A 155 19.34 2.24 10.41
N SER A 156 18.73 3.42 10.54
CA SER A 156 17.37 3.56 11.08
C SER A 156 16.45 4.22 10.06
N SER A 157 15.44 3.51 9.58
CA SER A 157 14.37 4.07 8.75
C SER A 157 13.52 5.09 9.52
N ARG A 158 13.01 6.10 8.81
CA ARG A 158 12.06 7.10 9.33
C ARG A 158 10.60 6.66 9.22
N ALA A 159 10.33 5.65 8.40
CA ALA A 159 8.98 5.16 8.15
C ALA A 159 8.22 4.72 9.44
N PRO A 160 8.84 4.07 10.45
CA PRO A 160 8.12 3.73 11.67
C PRO A 160 7.56 4.94 12.44
N GLU A 161 8.27 6.07 12.43
CA GLU A 161 7.81 7.34 13.02
C GLU A 161 6.80 8.01 12.08
N ALA A 162 7.13 8.13 10.80
CA ALA A 162 6.30 8.80 9.80
C ALA A 162 4.90 8.18 9.65
N LEU A 163 4.82 6.85 9.76
CA LEU A 163 3.57 6.07 9.66
C LEU A 163 2.95 5.77 11.04
N ARG A 164 3.52 6.29 12.13
CA ARG A 164 3.02 6.16 13.52
C ARG A 164 2.82 4.71 13.97
N VAL A 165 3.79 3.87 13.67
CA VAL A 165 3.74 2.42 13.92
C VAL A 165 3.93 2.08 15.41
N ASP A 166 4.49 3.01 16.18
CA ASP A 166 4.76 2.86 17.61
C ASP A 166 3.55 2.40 18.43
N ALA A 167 2.35 2.88 18.11
CA ALA A 167 1.12 2.50 18.79
C ALA A 167 0.75 1.03 18.58
N VAL A 168 0.94 0.52 17.36
CA VAL A 168 0.68 -0.89 17.02
C VAL A 168 1.69 -1.81 17.72
N ARG A 169 2.96 -1.39 17.73
CA ARG A 169 4.06 -2.11 18.39
C ARG A 169 3.98 -2.11 19.90
N ALA A 170 3.47 -1.05 20.51
CA ALA A 170 3.34 -0.95 21.97
C ALA A 170 2.43 -2.04 22.56
N GLU A 171 1.56 -2.65 21.75
CA GLU A 171 0.71 -3.80 22.13
C GLU A 171 1.39 -5.16 21.94
N GLY A 172 2.68 -5.18 21.56
CA GLY A 172 3.46 -6.39 21.35
C GLY A 172 3.35 -6.96 19.94
N ASN A 173 2.78 -6.21 18.99
CA ASN A 173 2.73 -6.60 17.58
C ASN A 173 4.03 -6.20 16.88
N ASP A 174 4.80 -7.17 16.43
CA ASP A 174 6.08 -7.01 15.76
C ASP A 174 6.13 -7.72 14.39
N GLY A 175 5.05 -8.37 13.97
CA GLY A 175 4.97 -9.21 12.77
C GLY A 175 5.26 -10.70 13.02
N SER A 176 5.59 -11.09 14.25
CA SER A 176 5.91 -12.49 14.56
C SER A 176 4.76 -13.45 14.22
N GLY A 177 5.13 -14.58 13.62
CA GLY A 177 4.19 -15.58 13.11
C GLY A 177 3.52 -15.22 11.78
N ARG A 178 3.92 -14.11 11.15
CA ARG A 178 3.52 -13.71 9.80
C ARG A 178 4.72 -13.71 8.85
N VAL A 179 4.46 -13.89 7.56
CA VAL A 179 5.45 -13.84 6.48
C VAL A 179 5.05 -12.76 5.47
N LEU A 180 5.99 -11.89 5.11
CA LEU A 180 5.88 -10.96 3.98
C LEU A 180 6.55 -11.59 2.76
N GLY A 181 5.77 -11.80 1.70
CA GLY A 181 6.27 -12.17 0.38
C GLY A 181 6.70 -10.92 -0.37
N ILE A 182 7.91 -10.91 -0.92
CA ILE A 182 8.46 -9.79 -1.69
C ILE A 182 8.79 -10.27 -3.12
N LEU A 183 8.32 -9.52 -4.10
CA LEU A 183 8.64 -9.67 -5.51
C LEU A 183 9.40 -8.42 -5.98
N SER A 184 10.62 -8.60 -6.46
CA SER A 184 11.46 -7.51 -7.00
C SER A 184 12.53 -8.10 -7.94
N ASP A 185 13.58 -7.34 -8.25
CA ASP A 185 14.64 -7.75 -9.18
C ASP A 185 15.49 -8.91 -8.64
N SER A 186 16.09 -8.75 -7.46
CA SER A 186 16.96 -9.71 -6.78
C SER A 186 17.03 -9.45 -5.27
N PHE A 187 17.70 -10.35 -4.55
CA PHE A 187 17.88 -10.24 -3.10
C PHE A 187 19.35 -10.31 -2.65
N ALA A 188 20.16 -11.23 -3.17
CA ALA A 188 21.54 -11.43 -2.71
C ALA A 188 22.55 -11.72 -3.85
N ARG A 189 22.58 -10.84 -4.85
CA ARG A 189 23.47 -10.88 -6.03
C ARG A 189 24.67 -9.95 -5.91
N SER A 190 24.49 -8.80 -5.28
CA SER A 190 25.51 -7.78 -5.11
C SER A 190 26.54 -8.16 -4.06
N ALA A 191 27.70 -7.50 -4.13
CA ALA A 191 28.70 -7.57 -3.08
C ALA A 191 28.33 -6.74 -1.83
N ASP A 192 27.25 -5.97 -1.89
CA ASP A 192 26.77 -5.13 -0.79
C ASP A 192 25.84 -5.90 0.14
N VAL A 193 25.07 -6.86 -0.40
CA VAL A 193 24.30 -7.82 0.41
C VAL A 193 25.13 -9.06 0.75
N ARG A 194 25.90 -9.59 -0.20
CA ARG A 194 26.57 -10.89 -0.06
C ARG A 194 28.04 -10.76 0.31
N ASP A 195 28.52 -11.64 1.19
CA ASP A 195 29.94 -11.87 1.40
C ASP A 195 30.33 -13.36 1.48
N ALA A 196 31.50 -13.66 2.05
CA ALA A 196 32.06 -15.01 2.16
C ALA A 196 31.28 -15.94 3.12
N ASN A 197 30.57 -15.42 4.13
CA ASN A 197 29.79 -16.24 5.07
C ASN A 197 28.33 -16.44 4.62
N THR A 198 27.88 -15.72 3.59
CA THR A 198 26.50 -15.79 3.12
C THR A 198 26.21 -17.16 2.48
N THR A 199 25.10 -17.78 2.86
CA THR A 199 24.57 -19.02 2.28
C THR A 199 23.09 -18.83 1.95
N PRO A 200 22.51 -19.50 0.92
CA PRO A 200 23.15 -20.41 -0.03
C PRO A 200 24.09 -19.69 -1.00
N ALA A 201 24.73 -20.44 -1.91
CA ALA A 201 25.56 -19.86 -2.97
C ALA A 201 24.77 -18.83 -3.79
N SER A 202 25.43 -17.81 -4.36
CA SER A 202 24.74 -16.76 -5.11
C SER A 202 23.95 -17.34 -6.29
N GLY A 203 22.70 -16.88 -6.47
CA GLY A 203 21.81 -17.37 -7.53
C GLY A 203 21.15 -18.73 -7.21
N VAL A 204 21.20 -19.17 -5.94
CA VAL A 204 20.61 -20.44 -5.52
C VAL A 204 19.49 -20.17 -4.52
N ALA A 205 18.31 -20.75 -4.75
CA ALA A 205 17.20 -20.73 -3.81
C ALA A 205 17.55 -21.45 -2.49
N GLY A 206 16.90 -21.05 -1.40
CA GLY A 206 17.09 -21.65 -0.07
C GLY A 206 16.93 -20.67 1.08
N SER A 207 17.37 -21.07 2.26
CA SER A 207 17.38 -20.19 3.45
C SER A 207 18.63 -19.32 3.41
N LEU A 208 18.45 -18.03 3.09
CA LEU A 208 19.51 -17.04 3.12
C LEU A 208 19.90 -16.72 4.56
N GLN A 209 21.18 -16.87 4.88
CA GLN A 209 21.77 -16.62 6.20
C GLN A 209 23.17 -16.00 6.05
N GLY A 210 23.55 -15.13 6.98
CA GLY A 210 24.85 -14.47 6.98
C GLY A 210 25.02 -13.49 5.81
N SER A 211 23.96 -12.85 5.33
CA SER A 211 24.15 -11.67 4.48
C SER A 211 24.57 -10.48 5.33
N ARG A 212 25.21 -9.46 4.73
CA ARG A 212 25.63 -8.25 5.43
C ARG A 212 24.46 -7.53 6.13
N PRO A 213 23.27 -7.38 5.50
CA PRO A 213 22.07 -6.91 6.19
C PRO A 213 21.67 -7.75 7.41
N GLN A 214 21.82 -9.08 7.37
CA GLN A 214 21.52 -9.94 8.53
C GLN A 214 22.55 -9.78 9.64
N ASP A 215 23.84 -9.68 9.30
CA ASP A 215 24.94 -9.53 10.25
C ASP A 215 24.90 -8.15 10.95
N SER A 216 24.39 -7.13 10.25
CA SER A 216 24.16 -5.78 10.77
C SER A 216 22.80 -5.61 11.46
N GLY A 217 21.94 -6.63 11.41
CA GLY A 217 20.63 -6.63 12.07
C GLY A 217 19.52 -5.88 11.32
N ASN A 218 19.75 -5.48 10.06
CA ASN A 218 18.75 -4.84 9.19
C ASN A 218 17.80 -5.87 8.54
N LEU A 219 18.09 -7.17 8.63
CA LEU A 219 17.23 -8.27 8.16
C LEU A 219 17.07 -9.38 9.21
N PRO A 220 16.01 -10.20 9.13
CA PRO A 220 15.85 -11.37 10.00
C PRO A 220 16.96 -12.39 9.75
N ALA A 221 17.36 -13.13 10.79
CA ALA A 221 18.47 -14.08 10.75
C ALA A 221 18.34 -15.19 9.67
N SER A 222 17.13 -15.40 9.13
CA SER A 222 16.89 -16.22 7.95
C SER A 222 15.85 -15.55 7.06
N VAL A 223 16.10 -15.55 5.76
CA VAL A 223 15.14 -15.19 4.70
C VAL A 223 14.91 -16.41 3.82
N THR A 224 13.67 -16.66 3.40
CA THR A 224 13.37 -17.70 2.41
C THR A 224 13.55 -17.14 1.01
N LEU A 225 14.50 -17.64 0.24
CA LEU A 225 14.65 -17.33 -1.19
C LEU A 225 14.01 -18.47 -1.99
N LEU A 226 12.89 -18.18 -2.64
CA LEU A 226 12.21 -19.12 -3.54
C LEU A 226 12.86 -19.12 -4.93
N GLU A 227 13.18 -17.93 -5.43
CA GLU A 227 13.91 -17.71 -6.68
C GLU A 227 14.76 -16.44 -6.51
N GLU A 228 15.99 -16.48 -7.00
CA GLU A 228 16.94 -15.37 -6.94
C GLU A 228 17.07 -14.71 -8.33
N GLY A 229 17.40 -13.41 -8.36
CA GLY A 229 17.53 -12.66 -9.60
C GLY A 229 18.81 -12.92 -10.39
N ASP A 230 18.90 -12.29 -11.56
CA ASP A 230 20.01 -12.46 -12.50
C ASP A 230 21.35 -11.92 -11.97
N ALA A 231 22.44 -12.31 -12.63
CA ALA A 231 23.77 -11.83 -12.26
C ALA A 231 23.88 -10.32 -12.53
N GLY A 232 24.32 -9.56 -11.52
CA GLY A 232 24.48 -8.11 -11.65
C GLY A 232 23.23 -7.29 -11.34
N SER A 233 22.13 -7.93 -10.92
CA SER A 233 20.97 -7.25 -10.34
C SER A 233 21.31 -6.49 -9.05
N SER A 234 20.44 -5.55 -8.69
CA SER A 234 20.74 -4.49 -7.74
C SER A 234 20.47 -4.83 -6.28
N ASP A 235 19.74 -5.92 -6.04
CA ASP A 235 19.21 -6.35 -4.75
C ASP A 235 18.17 -5.39 -4.15
N GLU A 236 17.35 -4.75 -4.99
CA GLU A 236 16.25 -3.86 -4.56
C GLU A 236 15.28 -4.60 -3.64
N GLY A 237 15.01 -5.89 -3.91
CA GLY A 237 14.19 -6.74 -3.04
C GLY A 237 14.73 -6.91 -1.61
N ALA A 238 16.06 -6.89 -1.42
CA ALA A 238 16.64 -6.89 -0.07
C ALA A 238 16.50 -5.53 0.61
N ALA A 239 16.58 -4.43 -0.14
CA ALA A 239 16.33 -3.09 0.38
C ALA A 239 14.87 -2.90 0.81
N MET A 240 13.91 -3.38 0.01
CA MET A 240 12.49 -3.45 0.38
C MET A 240 12.29 -4.25 1.67
N ALA A 241 13.00 -5.36 1.82
CA ALA A 241 12.92 -6.20 3.02
C ALA A 241 13.48 -5.49 4.26
N GLU A 242 14.55 -4.70 4.15
CA GLU A 242 15.07 -3.88 5.26
C GLU A 242 14.02 -2.86 5.71
N LEU A 243 13.40 -2.14 4.76
CA LEU A 243 12.35 -1.16 5.05
C LEU A 243 11.17 -1.79 5.80
N ALA A 244 10.70 -2.94 5.30
CA ALA A 244 9.61 -3.67 5.93
C ALA A 244 10.00 -4.21 7.33
N TYR A 245 11.23 -4.68 7.50
CA TYR A 245 11.73 -5.22 8.76
C TYR A 245 11.89 -4.13 9.83
N ASP A 246 12.27 -2.92 9.43
CA ASP A 246 12.32 -1.74 10.29
C ASP A 246 10.94 -1.32 10.83
N ILE A 247 9.84 -1.75 10.18
CA ILE A 247 8.44 -1.60 10.61
C ILE A 247 7.92 -2.85 11.33
N ALA A 248 8.31 -4.05 10.93
CA ALA A 248 7.86 -5.32 11.52
C ALA A 248 9.04 -6.28 11.82
N PRO A 249 9.77 -6.10 12.93
CA PRO A 249 11.04 -6.78 13.20
C PRO A 249 10.89 -8.27 13.57
N GLY A 250 9.66 -8.74 13.76
CA GLY A 250 9.31 -10.15 13.95
C GLY A 250 8.84 -10.84 12.67
N VAL A 251 8.66 -10.12 11.55
CA VAL A 251 8.14 -10.69 10.31
C VAL A 251 9.14 -11.67 9.69
N GLY A 252 8.64 -12.79 9.18
CA GLY A 252 9.41 -13.64 8.26
C GLY A 252 9.42 -13.01 6.86
N ILE A 253 10.53 -13.15 6.13
CA ILE A 253 10.61 -12.69 4.74
C ILE A 253 10.70 -13.90 3.82
N SER A 254 9.88 -13.89 2.77
CA SER A 254 9.97 -14.81 1.64
C SER A 254 10.13 -13.98 0.37
N PHE A 255 11.12 -14.29 -0.46
CA PHE A 255 11.44 -13.55 -1.67
C PHE A 255 11.33 -14.44 -2.90
N HIS A 256 10.85 -13.85 -4.00
CA HIS A 256 10.90 -14.44 -5.32
C HIS A 256 11.26 -13.34 -6.33
N SER A 257 12.25 -13.56 -7.20
CA SER A 257 12.50 -12.63 -8.30
C SER A 257 11.31 -12.58 -9.25
N ALA A 258 10.93 -11.39 -9.73
CA ALA A 258 9.86 -11.26 -10.71
C ALA A 258 10.19 -11.95 -12.05
N GLY A 259 11.47 -12.16 -12.34
CA GLY A 259 11.95 -12.73 -13.60
C GLY A 259 11.76 -11.77 -14.78
N ASN A 260 12.16 -12.22 -15.97
CA ASN A 260 12.28 -11.35 -17.17
C ASN A 260 11.07 -11.44 -18.12
N SER A 261 9.90 -11.90 -17.64
CA SER A 261 8.69 -11.99 -18.47
C SER A 261 7.42 -11.90 -17.64
N GLN A 262 6.33 -11.42 -18.24
CA GLN A 262 5.04 -11.33 -17.55
C GLN A 262 4.56 -12.70 -17.02
N ALA A 263 4.83 -13.78 -17.76
CA ALA A 263 4.46 -15.13 -17.33
C ALA A 263 5.30 -15.63 -16.14
N ALA A 264 6.60 -15.29 -16.12
CA ALA A 264 7.44 -15.57 -14.96
C ALA A 264 6.95 -14.81 -13.73
N PHE A 265 6.57 -13.54 -13.88
CA PHE A 265 6.08 -12.73 -12.77
C PHE A 265 4.71 -13.23 -12.26
N ALA A 266 3.77 -13.56 -13.15
CA ALA A 266 2.50 -14.18 -12.75
C ALA A 266 2.72 -15.51 -12.00
N THR A 267 3.69 -16.33 -12.44
CA THR A 267 4.06 -17.58 -11.75
C THR A 267 4.69 -17.32 -10.38
N ALA A 268 5.49 -16.26 -10.25
CA ALA A 268 6.09 -15.83 -8.99
C ALA A 268 5.02 -15.41 -7.97
N ILE A 269 4.01 -14.66 -8.43
CA ILE A 269 2.82 -14.32 -7.64
C ILE A 269 2.13 -15.60 -7.16
N ASP A 270 1.75 -16.50 -8.07
CA ASP A 270 1.09 -17.77 -7.70
C ASP A 270 1.90 -18.56 -6.66
N THR A 271 3.22 -18.61 -6.82
CA THR A 271 4.12 -19.32 -5.89
C THR A 271 4.08 -18.72 -4.49
N LEU A 272 4.08 -17.39 -4.35
CA LEU A 272 3.98 -16.72 -3.05
C LEU A 272 2.58 -16.77 -2.45
N CYS A 273 1.54 -16.84 -3.29
CA CYS A 273 0.15 -16.97 -2.87
C CYS A 273 -0.20 -18.38 -2.37
N ASP A 274 0.62 -19.38 -2.72
CA ASP A 274 0.38 -20.76 -2.34
C ASP A 274 0.66 -21.00 -0.85
N GLY A 275 -0.24 -21.80 -0.24
CA GLY A 275 -0.65 -21.68 1.15
C GLY A 275 0.33 -22.07 2.25
N GLN A 276 1.49 -21.40 2.33
CA GLN A 276 2.26 -21.00 3.53
C GLN A 276 3.42 -20.03 3.18
N GLN A 277 3.53 -19.53 1.95
CA GLN A 277 4.69 -18.72 1.52
C GLN A 277 4.60 -17.24 1.91
N ALA A 278 3.39 -16.70 2.04
CA ALA A 278 3.18 -15.32 2.47
C ALA A 278 1.81 -15.14 3.16
N ASN A 279 1.74 -14.15 4.06
CA ASN A 279 0.49 -13.62 4.63
C ASN A 279 0.08 -12.28 4.00
N VAL A 280 1.05 -11.55 3.47
CA VAL A 280 0.93 -10.32 2.69
C VAL A 280 1.97 -10.43 1.59
N ILE A 281 1.65 -10.02 0.37
CA ILE A 281 2.60 -9.94 -0.74
C ILE A 281 2.79 -8.48 -1.13
N VAL A 282 4.03 -8.11 -1.45
CA VAL A 282 4.39 -6.81 -1.99
C VAL A 282 5.28 -6.94 -3.21
N ASP A 283 5.05 -6.09 -4.21
CA ASP A 283 5.92 -5.96 -5.37
C ASP A 283 6.22 -4.49 -5.72
N ASP A 284 7.25 -4.30 -6.55
CA ASP A 284 7.66 -3.02 -7.13
C ASP A 284 7.93 -3.07 -8.65
N ILE A 285 7.45 -4.11 -9.35
CA ILE A 285 7.85 -4.39 -10.74
C ILE A 285 6.69 -4.13 -11.70
N GLY A 286 6.82 -3.11 -12.56
CA GLY A 286 5.92 -2.88 -13.68
C GLY A 286 6.40 -3.55 -14.99
N PHE A 287 5.47 -4.08 -15.79
CA PHE A 287 5.76 -4.50 -17.16
C PHE A 287 5.15 -3.53 -18.18
N LEU A 288 6.00 -3.03 -19.09
CA LEU A 288 5.66 -2.01 -20.09
C LEU A 288 4.36 -2.29 -20.86
N LEU A 289 4.19 -3.55 -21.27
CA LEU A 289 3.11 -4.00 -22.14
C LEU A 289 2.02 -4.77 -21.37
N GLU A 290 1.87 -4.56 -20.07
CA GLU A 290 0.63 -4.95 -19.40
C GLU A 290 -0.55 -4.17 -20.00
N PRO A 291 -1.71 -4.80 -20.24
CA PRO A 291 -2.80 -4.12 -20.93
C PRO A 291 -3.45 -3.03 -20.07
N TYR A 292 -3.76 -1.89 -20.68
CA TYR A 292 -4.49 -0.78 -20.05
C TYR A 292 -6.01 -1.01 -19.96
N TYR A 293 -6.54 -1.77 -20.93
CA TYR A 293 -7.99 -1.95 -21.13
C TYR A 293 -8.47 -3.34 -20.71
N GLN A 294 -7.57 -4.24 -20.34
CA GLN A 294 -7.86 -5.62 -19.95
C GLN A 294 -6.97 -6.02 -18.78
N ASP A 295 -7.44 -6.90 -17.90
CA ASP A 295 -6.53 -7.51 -16.93
C ASP A 295 -5.57 -8.48 -17.64
N GLY A 296 -4.29 -8.09 -17.71
CA GLY A 296 -3.20 -8.97 -18.14
C GLY A 296 -2.97 -10.14 -17.19
N ILE A 297 -2.14 -11.11 -17.58
CA ILE A 297 -1.91 -12.34 -16.78
C ILE A 297 -1.35 -12.05 -15.38
N ILE A 298 -0.55 -11.00 -15.20
CA ILE A 298 -0.04 -10.57 -13.90
C ILE A 298 -1.20 -10.01 -13.04
N ALA A 299 -2.00 -9.10 -13.59
CA ALA A 299 -3.18 -8.55 -12.93
C ALA A 299 -4.18 -9.64 -12.50
N GLN A 300 -4.35 -10.67 -13.34
CA GLN A 300 -5.16 -11.84 -13.01
C GLN A 300 -4.59 -12.64 -11.84
N ALA A 301 -3.28 -12.92 -11.85
CA ALA A 301 -2.61 -13.63 -10.75
C ALA A 301 -2.71 -12.85 -9.43
N ALA A 302 -2.48 -11.53 -9.45
CA ALA A 302 -2.61 -10.67 -8.28
C ALA A 302 -4.06 -10.64 -7.74
N ALA A 303 -5.06 -10.46 -8.60
CA ALA A 303 -6.47 -10.50 -8.22
C ALA A 303 -6.89 -11.88 -7.67
N ASP A 304 -6.40 -12.97 -8.27
CA ASP A 304 -6.67 -14.33 -7.80
C ASP A 304 -6.04 -14.56 -6.42
N CYS A 305 -4.87 -14.01 -6.15
CA CYS A 305 -4.25 -14.02 -4.83
C CYS A 305 -5.10 -13.29 -3.78
N VAL A 306 -5.58 -12.09 -4.11
CA VAL A 306 -6.48 -11.32 -3.25
C VAL A 306 -7.78 -12.08 -2.99
N SER A 307 -8.31 -12.78 -4.00
CA SER A 307 -9.53 -13.60 -3.85
C SER A 307 -9.35 -14.76 -2.86
N ARG A 308 -8.12 -15.25 -2.69
CA ARG A 308 -7.74 -16.27 -1.68
C ARG A 308 -7.58 -15.68 -0.28
N GLY A 309 -7.74 -14.37 -0.11
CA GLY A 309 -7.67 -13.66 1.17
C GLY A 309 -6.27 -13.16 1.56
N ILE A 310 -5.30 -13.23 0.64
CA ILE A 310 -3.94 -12.71 0.85
C ILE A 310 -3.89 -11.28 0.30
N PRO A 311 -3.66 -10.24 1.13
CA PRO A 311 -3.48 -8.89 0.63
C PRO A 311 -2.27 -8.82 -0.31
N PHE A 312 -2.47 -8.16 -1.43
CA PHE A 312 -1.45 -7.89 -2.43
C PHE A 312 -1.25 -6.38 -2.52
N VAL A 313 -0.05 -5.92 -2.22
CA VAL A 313 0.35 -4.50 -2.21
C VAL A 313 1.31 -4.28 -3.37
N SER A 314 1.12 -3.22 -4.15
CA SER A 314 1.94 -2.99 -5.34
C SER A 314 2.33 -1.53 -5.44
N ALA A 315 3.57 -1.25 -5.83
CA ALA A 315 4.00 0.10 -6.17
C ALA A 315 3.18 0.64 -7.35
N ILE A 316 2.71 1.89 -7.29
CA ILE A 316 1.89 2.45 -8.37
C ILE A 316 2.71 2.81 -9.63
N GLY A 317 4.02 2.98 -9.51
CA GLY A 317 4.91 3.47 -10.57
C GLY A 317 5.43 4.89 -10.31
N ASN A 318 6.44 5.29 -11.10
CA ASN A 318 7.22 6.52 -10.89
C ASN A 318 7.23 7.42 -12.16
N ASP A 319 6.11 7.47 -12.86
CA ASP A 319 6.01 8.05 -14.21
C ASP A 319 5.31 9.43 -14.25
N GLY A 320 4.97 9.97 -13.08
CA GLY A 320 4.36 11.29 -12.92
C GLY A 320 3.03 11.40 -13.66
N ASP A 321 2.84 12.48 -14.43
CA ASP A 321 1.59 12.77 -15.14
C ASP A 321 1.68 12.60 -16.66
N ARG A 322 2.76 12.01 -17.19
CA ARG A 322 3.11 12.04 -18.62
C ARG A 322 2.31 11.04 -19.48
N GLY A 323 0.98 11.13 -19.43
CA GLY A 323 0.06 10.27 -20.17
C GLY A 323 -1.00 11.05 -20.94
N TYR A 324 -1.37 10.53 -22.11
CA TYR A 324 -2.51 10.97 -22.90
C TYR A 324 -3.58 9.90 -22.99
N ARG A 325 -4.83 10.35 -23.09
CA ARG A 325 -5.99 9.55 -23.44
C ARG A 325 -6.76 10.30 -24.52
N GLN A 326 -6.91 9.69 -25.69
CA GLN A 326 -7.52 10.31 -26.85
C GLN A 326 -8.50 9.38 -27.53
N ILE A 327 -9.59 9.95 -28.03
CA ILE A 327 -10.37 9.29 -29.08
C ILE A 327 -9.54 9.40 -30.35
N TYR A 328 -9.32 8.28 -31.02
CA TYR A 328 -8.69 8.29 -32.33
C TYR A 328 -9.61 9.02 -33.31
N VAL A 329 -9.04 10.01 -33.99
CA VAL A 329 -9.71 10.81 -35.02
C VAL A 329 -8.87 10.71 -36.26
N ASP A 330 -9.43 10.11 -37.29
CA ASP A 330 -8.83 9.98 -38.62
C ASP A 330 -8.82 11.33 -39.35
N ILE A 331 -7.67 11.75 -39.87
CA ILE A 331 -7.54 13.00 -40.64
C ILE A 331 -8.42 12.98 -41.90
N ASN A 332 -8.52 11.84 -42.58
CA ASN A 332 -9.30 11.70 -43.82
C ASN A 332 -9.93 10.31 -43.93
N PRO A 333 -11.03 10.05 -43.20
CA PRO A 333 -11.69 8.74 -43.16
C PRO A 333 -12.34 8.32 -44.49
N ALA A 334 -12.29 9.17 -45.52
CA ALA A 334 -12.73 8.82 -46.86
C ALA A 334 -11.63 8.14 -47.70
N THR A 335 -10.39 8.11 -47.21
CA THR A 335 -9.22 7.56 -47.89
C THR A 335 -8.50 6.64 -46.94
N ASP A 336 -8.71 5.34 -47.12
CA ASP A 336 -7.97 4.27 -46.44
C ASP A 336 -6.71 3.97 -47.27
N ASP A 337 -5.54 4.22 -46.71
CA ASP A 337 -4.23 4.04 -47.35
C ASP A 337 -3.55 2.71 -47.00
N ALA A 338 -4.24 1.81 -46.29
CA ALA A 338 -3.80 0.45 -46.00
C ALA A 338 -3.23 -0.24 -47.25
N PRO A 339 -1.96 -0.68 -47.23
CA PRO A 339 -1.25 -1.10 -48.44
C PRO A 339 -1.61 -2.52 -48.90
N ASP A 340 -1.69 -2.69 -50.23
CA ASP A 340 -1.63 -4.02 -50.87
C ASP A 340 -0.18 -4.60 -50.95
N SER A 341 0.86 -3.87 -50.51
CA SER A 341 2.27 -4.31 -50.59
C SER A 341 3.27 -3.58 -49.65
N SER A 342 4.33 -4.29 -49.25
CA SER A 342 5.42 -3.81 -48.36
C SER A 342 6.71 -3.44 -49.13
N PRO A 343 7.48 -2.42 -48.69
CA PRO A 343 7.30 -1.59 -47.50
C PRO A 343 6.30 -0.46 -47.70
N PHE A 344 5.50 -0.20 -46.65
CA PHE A 344 4.53 0.89 -46.59
C PHE A 344 5.09 2.11 -45.85
N THR A 345 4.67 3.27 -46.32
CA THR A 345 4.89 4.58 -45.73
C THR A 345 3.53 5.28 -45.69
N PRO A 346 3.07 5.71 -44.51
CA PRO A 346 1.79 6.40 -44.37
C PRO A 346 1.69 7.60 -45.31
N SER A 347 0.53 7.77 -45.95
CA SER A 347 0.28 8.91 -46.82
C SER A 347 -0.09 10.18 -46.04
N GLY A 348 -0.44 10.02 -44.76
CA GLY A 348 -0.97 11.06 -43.90
C GLY A 348 -2.50 11.12 -43.84
N ALA A 349 -3.19 10.29 -44.63
CA ALA A 349 -4.65 10.25 -44.65
C ALA A 349 -5.22 9.64 -43.37
N ASP A 350 -4.67 8.52 -42.92
CA ASP A 350 -5.10 7.73 -41.77
C ASP A 350 -4.23 8.00 -40.52
N LEU A 351 -3.66 9.21 -40.40
CA LEU A 351 -3.02 9.63 -39.15
C LEU A 351 -4.06 10.13 -38.15
N HIS A 352 -3.74 9.99 -36.86
CA HIS A 352 -4.52 10.63 -35.80
C HIS A 352 -4.41 12.16 -35.88
N ASP A 353 -5.56 12.85 -35.98
CA ASP A 353 -5.68 14.31 -35.87
C ASP A 353 -5.60 14.77 -34.40
N TRP A 354 -4.46 15.34 -34.02
CA TRP A 354 -4.25 16.02 -32.75
C TRP A 354 -4.96 17.38 -32.67
N GLY A 355 -5.45 17.89 -33.81
CA GLY A 355 -6.37 19.02 -33.91
C GLY A 355 -6.12 19.89 -35.14
N GLY A 356 -7.15 20.04 -35.99
CA GLY A 356 -7.07 20.95 -37.15
C GLY A 356 -6.39 20.34 -38.37
N GLY A 357 -6.32 19.02 -38.44
CA GLY A 357 -5.63 18.26 -39.47
C GLY A 357 -4.14 18.06 -39.18
N ASP A 358 -3.74 18.14 -37.91
CA ASP A 358 -2.36 17.96 -37.46
C ASP A 358 -2.12 16.50 -37.07
N GLY A 359 -1.27 15.80 -37.83
CA GLY A 359 -0.99 14.38 -37.64
C GLY A 359 0.09 14.06 -36.62
N PHE A 360 0.70 15.08 -36.01
CA PHE A 360 1.90 14.90 -35.19
C PHE A 360 1.72 15.49 -33.78
N LEU A 361 2.25 14.78 -32.80
CA LEU A 361 2.44 15.28 -31.44
C LEU A 361 3.90 15.70 -31.27
N GLU A 362 4.16 16.99 -30.98
CA GLU A 362 5.50 17.44 -30.61
C GLU A 362 5.83 17.08 -29.14
N ILE A 363 6.97 16.40 -28.95
CA ILE A 363 7.60 16.20 -27.65
C ILE A 363 9.06 16.66 -27.68
N GLN A 364 9.56 17.13 -26.55
CA GLN A 364 10.97 17.48 -26.39
C GLN A 364 11.60 16.68 -25.25
N VAL A 365 12.68 15.98 -25.60
CA VAL A 365 13.49 15.17 -24.69
C VAL A 365 14.76 15.96 -24.35
N PRO A 366 15.15 16.10 -23.07
CA PRO A 366 16.34 16.84 -22.69
C PRO A 366 17.62 16.18 -23.21
N ALA A 367 18.73 16.94 -23.23
CA ALA A 367 20.02 16.43 -23.73
C ALA A 367 20.45 15.16 -22.99
N ALA A 368 20.91 14.16 -23.75
CA ALA A 368 21.22 12.81 -23.24
C ALA A 368 20.06 12.09 -22.53
N GLY A 369 18.85 12.63 -22.60
CA GLY A 369 17.64 12.00 -22.10
C GLY A 369 17.13 10.91 -23.04
N GLU A 370 16.31 10.04 -22.48
CA GLU A 370 15.60 8.99 -23.19
C GLU A 370 14.14 9.01 -22.76
N VAL A 371 13.24 8.73 -23.71
CA VAL A 371 11.83 8.51 -23.44
C VAL A 371 11.36 7.25 -24.17
N ILE A 372 10.58 6.42 -23.48
CA ILE A 372 9.83 5.32 -24.08
C ILE A 372 8.41 5.80 -24.32
N VAL A 373 7.95 5.73 -25.57
CA VAL A 373 6.60 6.05 -26.00
C VAL A 373 5.83 4.75 -26.12
N VAL A 374 4.78 4.57 -25.32
CA VAL A 374 3.93 3.37 -25.34
C VAL A 374 2.54 3.75 -25.81
N LEU A 375 2.10 3.16 -26.91
CA LEU A 375 0.76 3.27 -27.43
C LEU A 375 -0.02 2.00 -27.06
N GLN A 376 -1.22 2.15 -26.51
CA GLN A 376 -2.19 1.06 -26.40
C GLN A 376 -3.59 1.55 -26.73
N TRP A 377 -4.38 0.77 -27.45
CA TRP A 377 -5.76 1.11 -27.81
C TRP A 377 -6.75 0.13 -27.20
N ASN A 378 -8.03 0.52 -27.18
CA ASN A 378 -9.09 -0.26 -26.54
C ASN A 378 -9.43 -1.52 -27.35
N GLN A 379 -8.53 -2.50 -27.36
CA GLN A 379 -8.73 -3.84 -27.91
C GLN A 379 -8.15 -4.91 -26.95
N PRO A 380 -8.65 -6.16 -27.00
CA PRO A 380 -8.08 -7.26 -26.22
C PRO A 380 -6.65 -7.60 -26.65
N HIS A 381 -5.88 -8.20 -25.74
CA HIS A 381 -4.54 -8.71 -26.05
C HIS A 381 -4.59 -10.22 -26.35
N ALA A 382 -3.94 -10.65 -27.43
CA ALA A 382 -3.78 -12.06 -27.77
C ALA A 382 -2.90 -12.81 -26.76
N SER A 383 -1.98 -12.11 -26.08
CA SER A 383 -1.15 -12.65 -24.99
C SER A 383 -1.95 -13.06 -23.75
N VAL A 384 -3.15 -12.48 -23.56
CA VAL A 384 -4.08 -12.87 -22.48
C VAL A 384 -4.93 -14.05 -22.91
N ASN A 385 -5.48 -14.00 -24.12
CA ASN A 385 -6.26 -15.08 -24.71
C ASN A 385 -6.02 -15.14 -26.22
N ALA A 386 -5.31 -16.18 -26.66
CA ALA A 386 -4.96 -16.37 -28.06
C ALA A 386 -6.16 -16.61 -29.01
N SER A 387 -7.38 -16.80 -28.49
CA SER A 387 -8.61 -16.83 -29.30
C SER A 387 -9.19 -15.43 -29.55
N ASN A 388 -8.59 -14.39 -28.97
CA ASN A 388 -8.89 -12.98 -29.18
C ASN A 388 -7.57 -12.24 -29.48
N GLY A 389 -7.65 -10.91 -29.57
CA GLY A 389 -6.54 -10.03 -29.93
C GLY A 389 -7.05 -8.73 -30.50
N ALA A 390 -6.12 -7.87 -30.93
CA ALA A 390 -6.46 -6.66 -31.63
C ALA A 390 -7.10 -6.98 -32.99
N GLN A 391 -8.19 -6.28 -33.32
CA GLN A 391 -8.86 -6.34 -34.63
C GLN A 391 -8.69 -5.03 -35.42
N ILE A 392 -7.88 -4.14 -34.87
CA ILE A 392 -7.46 -2.87 -35.46
C ILE A 392 -5.96 -2.82 -35.21
N ASP A 393 -5.21 -2.47 -36.25
CA ASP A 393 -3.77 -2.31 -36.26
C ASP A 393 -3.46 -0.81 -36.28
N LEU A 394 -2.78 -0.34 -35.22
CA LEU A 394 -2.32 1.04 -35.11
C LEU A 394 -0.81 1.04 -35.06
N ASP A 395 -0.18 1.73 -36.01
CA ASP A 395 1.26 1.86 -36.12
C ASP A 395 1.75 3.15 -35.45
N LEU A 396 2.94 3.09 -34.85
CA LEU A 396 3.56 4.21 -34.15
C LEU A 396 4.83 4.67 -34.87
N TYR A 397 4.94 5.96 -35.17
CA TYR A 397 6.08 6.55 -35.87
C TYR A 397 6.69 7.70 -35.07
N ALA A 398 8.01 7.87 -35.20
CA ALA A 398 8.73 9.02 -34.66
C ALA A 398 9.64 9.65 -35.72
N THR A 399 9.67 10.98 -35.76
CA THR A 399 10.49 11.77 -36.70
C THR A 399 11.17 12.96 -36.00
N ARG A 400 12.11 13.62 -36.68
CA ARG A 400 12.75 14.88 -36.27
C ARG A 400 12.07 16.12 -36.88
N GLN A 401 11.11 15.93 -37.79
CA GLN A 401 10.34 17.01 -38.42
C GLN A 401 8.87 16.59 -38.56
N ASP A 402 7.97 17.51 -38.22
CA ASP A 402 6.55 17.44 -38.57
C ASP A 402 6.39 17.57 -40.09
N SER A 403 6.46 16.43 -40.77
CA SER A 403 6.36 16.31 -42.21
C SER A 403 6.06 14.88 -42.60
N LEU A 404 5.07 14.69 -43.47
CA LEU A 404 4.73 13.38 -44.04
C LEU A 404 5.91 12.72 -44.75
N ALA A 405 6.80 13.52 -45.37
CA ALA A 405 8.00 12.98 -46.01
C ALA A 405 8.97 12.34 -45.00
N ALA A 406 8.93 12.73 -43.72
CA ALA A 406 9.79 12.20 -42.67
C ALA A 406 9.31 10.84 -42.13
N LEU A 407 8.10 10.39 -42.49
CA LEU A 407 7.60 9.04 -42.18
C LEU A 407 8.23 7.95 -43.07
N ASP A 408 8.88 8.33 -44.18
CA ASP A 408 9.64 7.41 -45.03
C ASP A 408 10.96 7.01 -44.33
N PRO A 409 11.23 5.72 -44.08
CA PRO A 409 12.50 5.25 -43.52
C PRO A 409 13.75 5.65 -44.32
N GLY A 410 13.60 6.06 -45.59
CA GLY A 410 14.67 6.62 -46.40
C GLY A 410 14.97 8.11 -46.18
N ASN A 411 14.13 8.82 -45.41
CA ASN A 411 14.32 10.23 -45.09
C ASN A 411 15.36 10.43 -43.98
N ALA A 412 16.12 11.53 -44.03
CA ALA A 412 17.11 11.87 -43.01
C ALA A 412 16.48 12.27 -41.66
N ASP A 413 15.22 12.71 -41.66
CA ASP A 413 14.48 13.10 -40.46
C ASP A 413 13.65 11.94 -39.87
N PHE A 414 13.64 10.75 -40.48
CA PHE A 414 13.03 9.56 -39.88
C PHE A 414 13.83 9.13 -38.65
N VAL A 415 13.15 8.78 -37.56
CA VAL A 415 13.79 8.30 -36.33
C VAL A 415 13.57 6.80 -36.17
N ASP A 416 12.33 6.39 -35.94
CA ASP A 416 11.98 4.99 -35.72
C ASP A 416 10.48 4.75 -35.96
N ARG A 417 10.08 3.48 -36.03
CA ARG A 417 8.68 3.06 -36.08
C ARG A 417 8.45 1.70 -35.41
N SER A 418 7.29 1.56 -34.79
CA SER A 418 6.79 0.32 -34.23
C SER A 418 5.57 -0.09 -35.02
N ILE A 419 5.69 -1.22 -35.71
CA ILE A 419 4.75 -1.72 -36.72
C ILE A 419 4.49 -3.21 -36.52
N SER A 420 4.28 -3.61 -35.26
CA SER A 420 4.07 -5.02 -34.94
C SER A 420 2.76 -5.47 -35.57
N VAL A 421 2.69 -6.71 -36.05
CA VAL A 421 1.47 -7.15 -36.76
C VAL A 421 0.35 -7.38 -35.76
N GLN A 422 -0.76 -6.65 -35.91
CA GLN A 422 -2.04 -6.93 -35.26
C GLN A 422 -3.08 -7.46 -36.26
N GLY A 423 -4.29 -7.70 -35.76
CA GLY A 423 -5.39 -8.25 -36.54
C GLY A 423 -6.19 -7.20 -37.29
N ASN A 424 -7.12 -7.71 -38.10
CA ASN A 424 -8.11 -6.91 -38.82
C ASN A 424 -9.52 -7.23 -38.26
N THR A 425 -10.51 -6.49 -38.71
CA THR A 425 -11.93 -6.69 -38.40
C THR A 425 -12.32 -8.14 -38.58
N GLU A 426 -12.89 -8.75 -37.53
CA GLU A 426 -13.28 -10.18 -37.47
C GLU A 426 -12.12 -11.20 -37.52
N GLU A 427 -10.87 -10.74 -37.58
CA GLU A 427 -9.65 -11.56 -37.66
C GLU A 427 -8.66 -11.13 -36.56
N PRO A 428 -8.96 -11.41 -35.26
CA PRO A 428 -8.17 -10.94 -34.13
C PRO A 428 -6.75 -11.53 -34.13
N LEU A 429 -5.74 -10.68 -33.91
CA LEU A 429 -4.34 -11.07 -33.81
C LEU A 429 -3.55 -10.03 -33.01
N GLY A 430 -2.50 -10.49 -32.33
CA GLY A 430 -1.54 -9.60 -31.67
C GLY A 430 -2.10 -8.89 -30.44
N ASP A 431 -1.19 -8.18 -29.78
CA ASP A 431 -1.51 -7.31 -28.65
C ASP A 431 -1.76 -5.90 -29.16
N ALA A 432 -2.72 -5.21 -28.55
CA ALA A 432 -3.13 -3.86 -28.90
C ALA A 432 -2.14 -2.82 -28.36
N ALA A 433 -0.87 -2.95 -28.75
CA ALA A 433 0.22 -2.19 -28.22
C ALA A 433 1.35 -1.98 -29.23
N GLU A 434 1.91 -0.78 -29.22
CA GLU A 434 3.15 -0.43 -29.90
C GLU A 434 4.05 0.36 -28.94
N PHE A 435 5.37 0.30 -29.12
CA PHE A 435 6.27 1.14 -28.34
C PHE A 435 7.55 1.51 -29.09
N LEU A 436 8.09 2.68 -28.78
CA LEU A 436 9.35 3.18 -29.29
C LEU A 436 10.23 3.70 -28.16
N THR A 437 11.54 3.61 -28.33
CA THR A 437 12.51 4.27 -27.46
C THR A 437 13.19 5.39 -28.24
N LEU A 438 13.08 6.62 -27.74
CA LEU A 438 13.62 7.82 -28.36
C LEU A 438 14.73 8.39 -27.50
N THR A 439 15.94 8.42 -28.03
CA THR A 439 17.12 8.95 -27.34
C THR A 439 17.50 10.30 -27.92
N ALA A 440 17.57 11.32 -27.06
CA ALA A 440 18.02 12.66 -27.45
C ALA A 440 19.53 12.72 -27.71
N ASP A 441 19.94 13.74 -28.45
CA ASP A 441 21.35 14.00 -28.71
C ASP A 441 22.07 14.38 -27.39
N ALA A 442 23.30 13.88 -27.20
CA ALA A 442 24.00 14.04 -25.92
C ALA A 442 24.29 15.51 -25.52
N GLY A 443 24.32 16.43 -26.49
CA GLY A 443 24.71 17.84 -26.27
C GLY A 443 23.56 18.85 -26.30
N ALA A 444 22.34 18.43 -26.66
CA ALA A 444 21.20 19.34 -26.80
C ALA A 444 19.88 18.58 -26.62
N ALA A 445 18.86 19.27 -26.13
CA ALA A 445 17.51 18.75 -26.15
C ALA A 445 17.09 18.47 -27.61
N THR A 446 16.36 17.39 -27.81
CA THR A 446 15.90 16.94 -29.11
C THR A 446 14.37 17.01 -29.16
N THR A 447 13.84 17.62 -30.21
CA THR A 447 12.41 17.57 -30.53
C THR A 447 12.14 16.34 -31.40
N PHE A 448 11.12 15.58 -31.02
CA PHE A 448 10.55 14.48 -31.78
C PHE A 448 9.09 14.78 -32.09
N TYR A 449 8.62 14.28 -33.24
CA TYR A 449 7.22 14.35 -33.63
C TYR A 449 6.68 12.92 -33.74
N ILE A 450 5.61 12.65 -33.01
CA ILE A 450 5.00 11.32 -32.90
C ILE A 450 3.75 11.28 -33.76
N ALA A 451 3.66 10.29 -34.66
CA ALA A 451 2.48 10.04 -35.47
C ALA A 451 1.91 8.66 -35.13
N ILE A 452 0.58 8.56 -35.09
CA ILE A 452 -0.15 7.30 -34.92
C ILE A 452 -0.95 7.09 -36.18
N ASP A 453 -0.69 6.01 -36.89
CA ASP A 453 -1.31 5.66 -38.16
C ASP A 453 -2.28 4.51 -37.96
N HIS A 454 -3.45 4.59 -38.59
CA HIS A 454 -4.39 3.47 -38.63
C HIS A 454 -4.08 2.61 -39.85
N TYR A 455 -3.34 1.52 -39.62
CA TYR A 455 -2.83 0.67 -40.68
C TYR A 455 -3.91 -0.21 -41.31
N ILE A 456 -4.74 -0.87 -40.49
CA ILE A 456 -5.86 -1.67 -40.97
C ILE A 456 -6.89 -1.92 -39.86
N GLY A 457 -8.13 -2.20 -40.26
CA GLY A 457 -9.23 -2.45 -39.34
C GLY A 457 -10.38 -1.50 -39.59
N SER A 458 -11.56 -1.81 -39.08
CA SER A 458 -12.70 -0.91 -39.16
C SER A 458 -12.85 -0.17 -37.85
N GLN A 459 -12.61 1.13 -37.88
CA GLN A 459 -12.87 2.05 -36.76
C GLN A 459 -14.37 2.12 -36.39
N ASP A 460 -15.26 1.71 -37.31
CA ASP A 460 -16.72 1.67 -37.12
C ASP A 460 -17.24 0.31 -36.64
N ALA A 461 -16.46 -0.76 -36.77
CA ALA A 461 -16.82 -2.13 -36.38
C ALA A 461 -16.00 -2.57 -35.16
N ILE A 462 -16.00 -1.72 -34.14
CA ILE A 462 -15.29 -1.96 -32.91
C ILE A 462 -15.91 -3.20 -32.22
N PRO A 463 -15.13 -4.26 -31.92
CA PRO A 463 -15.64 -5.53 -31.36
C PRO A 463 -16.37 -5.42 -30.02
N GLN A 464 -16.42 -4.22 -29.46
CA GLN A 464 -16.80 -3.93 -28.09
C GLN A 464 -18.26 -3.52 -27.94
N ASP A 465 -18.73 -2.62 -28.81
CA ASP A 465 -20.09 -2.11 -28.93
C ASP A 465 -20.06 -1.03 -30.02
N ALA A 466 -21.06 -0.94 -30.90
CA ALA A 466 -21.11 0.05 -31.98
C ALA A 466 -21.13 1.52 -31.48
N ALA A 467 -21.38 1.73 -30.19
CA ALA A 467 -21.39 3.05 -29.56
C ALA A 467 -20.05 3.45 -28.89
N THR A 468 -19.10 2.52 -28.76
CA THR A 468 -17.81 2.78 -28.12
C THR A 468 -16.80 3.22 -29.18
N PRO A 469 -16.24 4.45 -29.13
CA PRO A 469 -15.27 4.90 -30.12
C PRO A 469 -13.90 4.23 -29.94
N LEU A 470 -13.07 4.26 -30.99
CA LEU A 470 -11.66 3.87 -30.90
C LEU A 470 -10.96 4.90 -30.02
N GLU A 471 -10.34 4.43 -28.95
CA GLU A 471 -9.62 5.25 -27.99
C GLU A 471 -8.25 4.64 -27.77
N PHE A 472 -7.23 5.49 -27.67
CA PHE A 472 -5.90 5.09 -27.29
C PHE A 472 -5.39 5.84 -26.07
N ARG A 473 -4.43 5.21 -25.40
CA ARG A 473 -3.59 5.80 -24.37
C ARG A 473 -2.17 5.85 -24.89
N LEU A 474 -1.52 6.99 -24.68
CA LEU A 474 -0.11 7.19 -25.00
C LEU A 474 0.61 7.52 -23.69
N LEU A 475 1.55 6.68 -23.29
CA LEU A 475 2.33 6.84 -22.06
C LEU A 475 3.78 7.17 -22.43
N LEU A 476 4.34 8.19 -21.79
CA LEU A 476 5.70 8.66 -22.03
C LEU A 476 6.55 8.43 -20.77
N LEU A 477 7.36 7.37 -20.78
CA LEU A 477 8.23 6.97 -19.67
C LEU A 477 9.62 7.56 -19.84
N GLY A 478 10.16 8.24 -18.83
CA GLY A 478 11.43 8.94 -18.92
C GLY A 478 11.25 10.47 -19.00
N GLU A 479 12.34 11.20 -19.20
CA GLU A 479 12.35 12.66 -19.03
C GLU A 479 11.82 13.41 -20.25
N LEU A 480 10.99 14.42 -20.00
CA LEU A 480 10.53 15.38 -21.00
C LEU A 480 10.78 16.80 -20.51
N SER A 481 11.31 17.64 -21.38
CA SER A 481 11.44 19.08 -21.13
C SER A 481 10.22 19.86 -21.62
N ASN A 482 9.49 19.35 -22.63
CA ASN A 482 8.27 19.94 -23.13
C ASN A 482 7.38 18.89 -23.82
N SER A 483 6.08 19.17 -23.88
CA SER A 483 5.14 18.51 -24.79
C SER A 483 4.12 19.53 -25.27
N GLU A 484 3.67 19.39 -26.52
CA GLU A 484 2.77 20.34 -27.17
C GLU A 484 1.44 20.53 -26.44
N TYR A 485 0.85 19.42 -25.99
CA TYR A 485 -0.45 19.41 -25.34
C TYR A 485 -0.33 19.12 -23.84
N ALA A 486 -1.36 19.50 -23.09
CA ALA A 486 -1.44 19.17 -21.68
C ALA A 486 -1.80 17.69 -21.51
N PHE A 487 -1.09 17.00 -20.62
CA PHE A 487 -1.40 15.62 -20.28
C PHE A 487 -2.80 15.49 -19.66
N ASN A 488 -3.52 14.45 -20.06
CA ASN A 488 -4.91 14.19 -19.65
C ASN A 488 -5.19 12.72 -19.32
N GLY A 489 -4.18 11.84 -19.43
CA GLY A 489 -4.28 10.40 -19.22
C GLY A 489 -3.76 9.95 -17.85
N ALA A 490 -4.06 8.69 -17.52
CA ALA A 490 -3.43 7.98 -16.42
C ALA A 490 -2.02 7.52 -16.82
N THR A 491 -1.14 7.39 -15.83
CA THR A 491 0.22 6.86 -15.95
C THR A 491 0.45 5.61 -15.12
N ALA A 492 -0.56 5.17 -14.36
CA ALA A 492 -0.58 3.85 -13.74
C ALA A 492 -1.43 2.88 -14.58
N TRP A 493 -0.95 1.65 -14.74
CA TRP A 493 -1.59 0.59 -15.54
C TRP A 493 -1.23 -0.80 -15.03
N GLY A 494 -1.91 -1.82 -15.55
CA GLY A 494 -1.61 -3.21 -15.21
C GLY A 494 -2.02 -3.61 -13.80
N HIS A 495 -1.28 -4.55 -13.22
CA HIS A 495 -1.61 -5.21 -11.96
C HIS A 495 -1.73 -4.33 -10.70
N PRO A 496 -1.12 -3.13 -10.55
CA PRO A 496 -1.41 -2.24 -9.43
C PRO A 496 -2.89 -1.77 -9.42
N LEU A 497 -3.56 -1.82 -10.58
CA LEU A 497 -4.98 -1.51 -10.75
C LEU A 497 -5.85 -2.78 -10.84
N ALA A 498 -5.31 -3.97 -10.53
CA ALA A 498 -6.09 -5.20 -10.50
C ALA A 498 -7.14 -5.19 -9.38
N GLU A 499 -8.16 -6.03 -9.50
CA GLU A 499 -9.24 -6.07 -8.50
C GLU A 499 -8.71 -6.44 -7.11
N GLY A 500 -8.90 -5.52 -6.16
CA GLY A 500 -8.58 -5.74 -4.75
C GLY A 500 -7.10 -5.54 -4.37
N VAL A 501 -6.21 -5.30 -5.34
CA VAL A 501 -4.83 -4.90 -5.10
C VAL A 501 -4.76 -3.54 -4.42
N VAL A 502 -3.85 -3.39 -3.46
CA VAL A 502 -3.55 -2.13 -2.79
C VAL A 502 -2.40 -1.45 -3.52
N SER A 503 -2.71 -0.55 -4.46
CA SER A 503 -1.70 0.29 -5.10
C SER A 503 -1.26 1.42 -4.20
N VAL A 504 0.06 1.63 -4.11
CA VAL A 504 0.71 2.53 -3.17
C VAL A 504 1.44 3.66 -3.91
N ALA A 505 0.99 4.88 -3.68
CA ALA A 505 1.70 6.11 -4.05
C ALA A 505 2.81 6.47 -3.05
N ALA A 506 3.76 7.29 -3.48
CA ALA A 506 4.89 7.72 -2.66
C ALA A 506 4.69 9.14 -2.10
N VAL A 507 4.96 9.28 -0.81
CA VAL A 507 5.05 10.56 -0.09
C VAL A 507 6.40 10.58 0.63
N PRO A 508 7.20 11.64 0.54
CA PRO A 508 8.47 11.68 1.23
C PRO A 508 8.27 11.60 2.74
N TRP A 509 9.07 10.83 3.48
CA TRP A 509 8.86 10.68 4.93
C TRP A 509 8.88 12.01 5.70
N TRP A 510 9.60 13.02 5.20
CA TRP A 510 9.69 14.35 5.84
C TRP A 510 8.43 15.22 5.62
N GLU A 511 7.56 14.83 4.70
CA GLU A 511 6.22 15.43 4.51
C GLU A 511 5.20 14.86 5.50
N ALA A 512 5.52 13.74 6.17
CA ALA A 512 4.63 13.14 7.14
C ALA A 512 4.38 14.10 8.33
N PRO A 513 3.18 14.12 8.93
CA PRO A 513 2.79 15.17 9.87
C PRO A 513 3.70 15.29 11.11
N ASP A 514 4.34 14.20 11.54
CA ASP A 514 5.22 14.18 12.72
C ASP A 514 6.59 14.82 12.44
N PHE A 515 6.96 14.99 11.16
CA PHE A 515 8.15 15.71 10.71
C PHE A 515 7.86 17.19 10.33
N ALA A 516 6.61 17.63 10.54
CA ALA A 516 6.11 19.01 10.39
C ALA A 516 6.31 19.62 8.98
N PRO A 517 5.27 19.61 8.11
CA PRO A 517 5.35 20.14 6.73
C PRO A 517 5.74 21.62 6.62
N ALA A 518 5.59 22.42 7.69
CA ALA A 518 5.94 23.84 7.70
C ALA A 518 7.42 24.17 7.44
N ARG A 519 8.33 23.17 7.39
CA ARG A 519 9.77 23.36 7.12
C ARG A 519 10.18 23.17 5.66
N PHE A 520 9.37 22.54 4.81
CA PHE A 520 9.75 22.21 3.42
C PHE A 520 9.13 23.11 2.32
N GLY A 521 8.43 24.17 2.72
CA GLY A 521 8.09 25.28 1.84
C GLY A 521 6.65 25.30 1.34
N THR A 522 5.86 24.25 1.63
CA THR A 522 4.42 24.20 1.41
C THR A 522 3.68 24.00 2.76
N PRO A 523 2.48 24.57 2.94
CA PRO A 523 1.69 24.39 4.16
C PRO A 523 0.95 23.04 4.22
N GLU A 524 1.03 22.23 3.15
CA GLU A 524 0.29 20.98 2.95
C GLU A 524 1.29 19.84 2.72
N ILE A 525 0.86 18.58 2.89
CA ILE A 525 1.69 17.40 2.58
C ILE A 525 1.77 17.29 1.07
N ASP A 526 2.99 17.27 0.53
CA ASP A 526 3.23 17.05 -0.90
C ASP A 526 3.52 15.56 -1.21
N PRO A 527 2.92 14.98 -2.26
CA PRO A 527 3.34 13.68 -2.79
C PRO A 527 4.64 13.82 -3.60
N GLU A 528 5.31 12.69 -3.84
CA GLU A 528 6.45 12.66 -4.76
C GLU A 528 6.00 13.06 -6.19
N PRO A 529 6.71 13.97 -6.88
CA PRO A 529 6.32 14.45 -8.21
C PRO A 529 6.42 13.37 -9.29
N PHE A 530 7.14 12.29 -9.02
CA PHE A 530 7.20 11.12 -9.90
C PHE A 530 6.07 10.13 -9.63
N SER A 531 5.34 10.18 -8.51
CA SER A 531 4.30 9.19 -8.23
C SER A 531 3.25 9.17 -9.36
N SER A 532 3.04 7.98 -9.95
CA SER A 532 2.11 7.79 -11.06
C SER A 532 0.66 8.09 -10.64
N LYS A 533 -0.13 8.61 -11.58
CA LYS A 533 -1.55 8.91 -11.39
C LYS A 533 -2.43 7.87 -12.07
N ALA A 534 -3.60 7.60 -11.50
CA ALA A 534 -4.60 6.73 -12.11
C ALA A 534 -5.96 7.42 -12.22
N GLY A 535 -6.62 7.65 -11.08
CA GLY A 535 -8.00 8.08 -11.02
C GLY A 535 -8.97 6.99 -11.46
N ASN A 536 -10.08 7.37 -12.07
CA ASN A 536 -11.06 6.40 -12.60
C ASN A 536 -10.55 5.82 -13.93
N THR A 537 -10.01 4.61 -13.86
CA THR A 537 -9.54 3.85 -15.02
C THR A 537 -10.62 2.87 -15.47
N SER A 538 -11.01 2.96 -16.74
CA SER A 538 -11.92 1.99 -17.36
C SER A 538 -11.11 0.80 -17.90
N ILE A 539 -11.36 -0.38 -17.34
CA ILE A 539 -10.95 -1.68 -17.87
C ILE A 539 -12.12 -2.18 -18.70
N GLN A 540 -11.98 -2.22 -20.01
CA GLN A 540 -13.09 -2.46 -20.94
C GLN A 540 -13.36 -3.94 -21.21
N PHE A 541 -12.37 -4.81 -21.00
CA PHE A 541 -12.46 -6.23 -21.33
C PHE A 541 -12.31 -7.13 -20.12
N ASP A 542 -13.06 -8.22 -20.12
CA ASP A 542 -12.85 -9.33 -19.18
C ASP A 542 -11.63 -10.18 -19.56
N ARG A 543 -11.33 -11.19 -18.73
CA ARG A 543 -10.20 -12.12 -18.95
C ARG A 543 -10.32 -12.92 -20.25
N GLN A 544 -11.53 -13.06 -20.80
CA GLN A 544 -11.74 -13.77 -22.05
C GLN A 544 -11.54 -12.85 -23.24
N GLY A 545 -11.57 -11.53 -23.08
CA GLY A 545 -11.50 -10.53 -24.16
C GLY A 545 -12.88 -10.05 -24.60
N ASN A 546 -13.95 -10.40 -23.88
CA ASN A 546 -15.27 -9.85 -24.16
C ASN A 546 -15.37 -8.45 -23.57
N PHE A 547 -16.11 -7.56 -24.24
CA PHE A 547 -16.39 -6.25 -23.71
C PHE A 547 -17.31 -6.33 -22.48
N ALA A 548 -16.76 -5.96 -21.33
CA ALA A 548 -17.38 -6.01 -20.03
C ALA A 548 -16.79 -4.90 -19.14
N PRO A 549 -17.09 -3.63 -19.44
CA PRO A 549 -16.38 -2.50 -18.84
C PRO A 549 -16.62 -2.41 -17.33
N VAL A 550 -15.51 -2.30 -16.59
CA VAL A 550 -15.47 -1.99 -15.16
C VAL A 550 -14.60 -0.77 -14.92
N VAL A 551 -14.98 0.07 -13.97
CA VAL A 551 -14.18 1.23 -13.55
C VAL A 551 -13.49 0.89 -12.24
N ARG A 552 -12.18 1.07 -12.21
CA ARG A 552 -11.36 0.95 -11.00
C ARG A 552 -10.72 2.29 -10.69
N PHE A 553 -10.61 2.58 -9.39
CA PHE A 553 -9.97 3.80 -8.92
C PHE A 553 -8.62 3.45 -8.32
N GLY A 554 -7.60 4.22 -8.66
CA GLY A 554 -6.26 4.13 -8.06
C GLY A 554 -5.58 5.50 -7.99
N PRO A 555 -4.46 5.63 -7.26
CA PRO A 555 -3.95 4.67 -6.29
C PRO A 555 -4.95 4.40 -5.14
N THR A 556 -4.73 3.32 -4.38
CA THR A 556 -5.58 3.03 -3.22
C THR A 556 -5.26 3.97 -2.06
N LEU A 557 -3.98 4.19 -1.79
CA LEU A 557 -3.45 5.00 -0.68
C LEU A 557 -1.98 5.37 -0.94
N ALA A 558 -1.38 6.14 -0.04
CA ALA A 558 0.05 6.47 -0.07
C ALA A 558 0.81 5.93 1.13
N GLY A 559 2.08 5.61 0.91
CA GLY A 559 3.07 5.25 1.94
C GLY A 559 4.28 6.18 1.88
N THR A 560 5.21 6.01 2.82
CA THR A 560 6.43 6.83 2.84
C THR A 560 7.59 6.21 2.08
N ASP A 561 8.32 7.00 1.31
CA ASP A 561 9.61 6.66 0.72
C ASP A 561 10.74 7.56 1.25
N GLY A 562 11.93 7.48 0.65
CA GLY A 562 13.12 8.25 1.02
C GLY A 562 13.80 7.78 2.30
N ASN A 563 13.57 6.53 2.69
CA ASN A 563 14.02 5.98 3.97
C ASN A 563 15.40 5.33 3.86
N ASN A 564 16.17 5.35 4.95
CA ASN A 564 17.51 4.78 4.97
C ASN A 564 17.47 3.26 4.76
N THR A 565 18.44 2.77 4.00
CA THR A 565 18.79 1.36 3.90
C THR A 565 20.29 1.20 4.17
N SER A 566 20.77 -0.03 4.37
CA SER A 566 22.17 -0.27 4.69
C SER A 566 23.10 -0.18 3.48
N PHE A 567 22.54 -0.20 2.26
CA PHE A 567 23.32 -0.28 1.02
C PHE A 567 22.68 0.32 -0.24
N PHE A 568 21.36 0.41 -0.33
CA PHE A 568 20.63 0.70 -1.56
C PHE A 568 20.16 2.15 -1.64
N GLY A 569 20.24 2.72 -2.84
CA GLY A 569 19.87 4.10 -3.12
C GLY A 569 21.03 5.07 -2.90
N SER A 570 20.71 6.31 -2.56
CA SER A 570 21.69 7.39 -2.43
C SER A 570 21.38 8.28 -1.25
N ASP A 571 22.41 8.70 -0.53
CA ASP A 571 22.29 9.71 0.52
C ASP A 571 21.96 11.09 -0.10
N PHE A 572 21.38 11.98 0.70
CA PHE A 572 21.07 13.33 0.27
C PHE A 572 22.33 14.10 -0.12
N SER A 573 22.20 14.92 -1.16
CA SER A 573 23.21 15.95 -1.40
C SER A 573 23.17 16.96 -0.24
N PRO A 574 24.33 17.47 0.25
CA PRO A 574 24.36 18.43 1.36
C PRO A 574 23.50 19.69 1.14
N ASP A 575 23.30 20.07 -0.12
CA ASP A 575 22.51 21.24 -0.51
C ASP A 575 21.01 20.94 -0.73
N ALA A 576 20.61 19.67 -0.64
CA ALA A 576 19.24 19.17 -0.86
C ALA A 576 18.70 18.35 0.33
N THR A 577 19.27 18.54 1.52
CA THR A 577 18.89 17.78 2.73
C THR A 577 17.54 18.21 3.30
N PRO A 578 16.69 17.25 3.74
CA PRO A 578 15.48 17.53 4.48
C PRO A 578 15.75 17.94 5.95
N GLY A 579 17.01 18.09 6.36
CA GLY A 579 17.36 18.28 7.76
C GLY A 579 17.13 17.00 8.57
N PHE A 580 16.75 17.12 9.84
CA PHE A 580 16.50 15.98 10.75
C PHE A 580 17.67 14.98 10.93
N GLY A 581 18.87 15.30 10.48
CA GLY A 581 20.04 14.43 10.57
C GLY A 581 20.67 14.13 9.21
N GLU A 582 19.97 14.45 8.11
CA GLU A 582 20.46 14.20 6.75
C GLU A 582 21.46 15.26 6.25
N PRO A 583 22.39 14.92 5.36
CA PRO A 583 22.80 13.54 5.05
C PRO A 583 23.49 12.89 6.26
N ASP A 584 23.14 11.64 6.57
CA ASP A 584 23.70 10.90 7.72
C ASP A 584 24.76 9.85 7.34
N GLY A 585 25.05 9.71 6.05
CA GLY A 585 26.00 8.76 5.49
C GLY A 585 25.40 7.40 5.15
N ALA A 586 24.12 7.17 5.44
CA ALA A 586 23.37 6.01 4.95
C ALA A 586 22.66 6.37 3.63
N PRO A 587 22.53 5.42 2.69
CA PRO A 587 21.77 5.66 1.47
C PRO A 587 20.26 5.65 1.72
N ASN A 588 19.52 6.51 1.01
CA ASN A 588 18.06 6.59 1.05
C ASN A 588 17.43 5.94 -0.18
N PHE A 589 16.40 5.13 0.03
CA PHE A 589 15.62 4.48 -1.01
C PHE A 589 14.32 5.25 -1.28
N PHE A 590 14.21 5.83 -2.47
CA PHE A 590 13.07 6.61 -2.97
C PHE A 590 12.23 5.81 -3.96
N GLY A 591 11.00 6.25 -4.19
CA GLY A 591 10.09 5.65 -5.15
C GLY A 591 8.88 4.99 -4.50
N SER A 592 7.86 4.74 -5.31
CA SER A 592 6.76 3.86 -4.89
C SER A 592 7.24 2.45 -4.52
N SER A 593 8.38 2.00 -5.06
CA SER A 593 9.11 0.78 -4.67
C SER A 593 9.54 0.77 -3.19
N ALA A 594 9.82 1.93 -2.59
CA ALA A 594 10.13 2.06 -1.16
C ALA A 594 8.88 2.29 -0.30
N ALA A 595 7.83 2.94 -0.86
CA ALA A 595 6.57 3.17 -0.16
C ALA A 595 5.74 1.89 0.02
N ALA A 596 5.68 1.03 -1.01
CA ALA A 596 4.91 -0.21 -1.01
C ALA A 596 5.30 -1.19 0.13
N PRO A 597 6.58 -1.54 0.36
CA PRO A 597 6.97 -2.44 1.44
C PRO A 597 6.69 -1.85 2.83
N ASN A 598 6.75 -0.52 2.97
CA ASN A 598 6.37 0.15 4.21
C ASN A 598 4.88 -0.02 4.53
N VAL A 599 4.01 0.14 3.54
CA VAL A 599 2.57 -0.14 3.68
C VAL A 599 2.33 -1.61 3.98
N ALA A 600 2.98 -2.52 3.25
CA ALA A 600 2.81 -3.96 3.44
C ALA A 600 3.20 -4.41 4.85
N ALA A 601 4.26 -3.84 5.42
CA ALA A 601 4.66 -4.09 6.80
C ALA A 601 3.63 -3.58 7.82
N VAL A 602 3.00 -2.42 7.59
CA VAL A 602 1.88 -1.96 8.43
C VAL A 602 0.68 -2.92 8.34
N VAL A 603 0.36 -3.43 7.15
CA VAL A 603 -0.69 -4.44 6.96
C VAL A 603 -0.37 -5.71 7.75
N VAL A 604 0.89 -6.18 7.75
CA VAL A 604 1.34 -7.33 8.55
C VAL A 604 1.08 -7.10 10.05
N LEU A 605 1.44 -5.93 10.57
CA LEU A 605 1.22 -5.61 11.99
C LEU A 605 -0.27 -5.56 12.35
N LEU A 606 -1.10 -4.97 11.48
CA LEU A 606 -2.54 -4.90 11.68
C LEU A 606 -3.20 -6.29 11.58
N GLN A 607 -2.73 -7.17 10.69
CA GLN A 607 -3.16 -8.58 10.64
C GLN A 607 -2.78 -9.35 11.92
N GLN A 608 -1.68 -9.00 12.57
CA GLN A 608 -1.29 -9.61 13.85
C GLN A 608 -2.16 -9.07 14.99
N ALA A 609 -2.40 -7.76 15.02
CA ALA A 609 -3.20 -7.10 16.04
C ALA A 609 -4.69 -7.47 16.00
N PHE A 610 -5.22 -7.68 14.79
CA PHE A 610 -6.65 -7.96 14.54
C PHE A 610 -6.81 -9.20 13.64
N PRO A 611 -6.45 -10.40 14.13
CA PRO A 611 -6.42 -11.63 13.32
C PRO A 611 -7.79 -12.09 12.80
N GLU A 612 -8.87 -11.56 13.37
CA GLU A 612 -10.25 -11.83 12.97
C GLU A 612 -10.75 -10.93 11.83
N LEU A 613 -10.02 -9.87 11.48
CA LEU A 613 -10.35 -9.01 10.35
C LEU A 613 -9.93 -9.65 9.03
N SER A 614 -10.77 -9.49 8.01
CA SER A 614 -10.40 -9.85 6.64
C SER A 614 -9.38 -8.87 6.09
N ALA A 615 -8.58 -9.32 5.10
CA ALA A 615 -7.68 -8.47 4.32
C ALA A 615 -8.37 -7.17 3.87
N ARG A 616 -9.58 -7.30 3.31
CA ARG A 616 -10.37 -6.15 2.85
C ARG A 616 -10.72 -5.18 3.97
N ALA A 617 -11.09 -5.69 5.15
CA ALA A 617 -11.43 -4.83 6.28
C ALA A 617 -10.21 -4.03 6.79
N ILE A 618 -9.02 -4.62 6.75
CA ILE A 618 -7.77 -3.93 7.09
C ILE A 618 -7.51 -2.80 6.08
N THR A 619 -7.59 -3.07 4.78
CA THR A 619 -7.45 -2.04 3.74
C THR A 619 -8.49 -0.93 3.87
N ASP A 620 -9.76 -1.28 4.11
CA ASP A 620 -10.84 -0.29 4.29
C ASP A 620 -10.60 0.60 5.52
N GLY A 621 -10.05 0.05 6.61
CA GLY A 621 -9.67 0.85 7.77
C GLY A 621 -8.51 1.78 7.48
N LEU A 622 -7.46 1.30 6.78
CA LEU A 622 -6.34 2.16 6.34
C LEU A 622 -6.84 3.32 5.47
N ILE A 623 -7.72 3.05 4.50
CA ILE A 623 -8.38 4.09 3.67
C ILE A 623 -9.18 5.07 4.54
N ALA A 624 -9.96 4.56 5.49
CA ALA A 624 -10.83 5.39 6.33
C ALA A 624 -10.06 6.31 7.29
N THR A 625 -8.79 5.99 7.58
CA THR A 625 -7.97 6.71 8.56
C THR A 625 -6.75 7.40 7.95
N ALA A 626 -6.56 7.29 6.64
CA ALA A 626 -5.46 7.94 5.94
C ALA A 626 -5.49 9.47 6.16
N VAL A 627 -4.31 10.05 6.25
CA VAL A 627 -4.09 11.49 6.31
C VAL A 627 -4.16 12.03 4.90
N ASP A 628 -5.15 12.90 4.66
CA ASP A 628 -5.39 13.54 3.38
C ASP A 628 -4.15 14.33 2.90
N VAL A 629 -3.67 14.00 1.70
CA VAL A 629 -2.53 14.67 1.05
C VAL A 629 -3.11 15.71 0.10
N ARG A 630 -2.77 16.99 0.33
CA ARG A 630 -3.44 18.14 -0.32
C ARG A 630 -2.47 19.11 -0.99
N GLY A 631 -1.21 18.71 -1.08
CA GLY A 631 -0.14 19.47 -1.68
C GLY A 631 -0.13 19.39 -3.21
N ALA A 632 1.03 19.61 -3.80
CA ALA A 632 1.25 19.62 -5.24
C ALA A 632 0.64 18.38 -5.92
N ARG A 633 -0.04 18.60 -7.04
CA ARG A 633 -0.72 17.57 -7.87
C ARG A 633 -1.87 16.80 -7.20
N SER A 634 -2.11 16.94 -5.89
CA SER A 634 -3.18 16.25 -5.17
C SER A 634 -4.40 17.15 -4.91
N ALA A 635 -5.55 16.54 -4.62
CA ALA A 635 -6.80 17.23 -4.33
C ALA A 635 -7.33 16.78 -2.96
N ALA A 636 -8.12 17.63 -2.30
CA ALA A 636 -8.68 17.27 -1.00
C ALA A 636 -9.62 16.05 -1.06
N GLY A 637 -9.43 15.13 -0.12
CA GLY A 637 -10.12 13.84 -0.09
C GLY A 637 -9.47 12.85 -1.06
N THR A 638 -10.23 11.82 -1.45
CA THR A 638 -9.70 10.80 -2.35
C THR A 638 -9.38 11.38 -3.74
N ASP A 639 -8.12 11.29 -4.17
CA ASP A 639 -7.60 11.86 -5.40
C ASP A 639 -6.82 10.84 -6.27
N ASP A 640 -6.52 11.21 -7.51
CA ASP A 640 -5.92 10.36 -8.54
C ASP A 640 -4.39 10.20 -8.43
N VAL A 641 -3.74 10.86 -7.47
CA VAL A 641 -2.30 10.83 -7.22
C VAL A 641 -1.95 10.13 -5.91
N THR A 642 -2.76 10.28 -4.86
CA THR A 642 -2.46 9.70 -3.53
C THR A 642 -3.55 8.76 -2.99
N GLY A 643 -4.63 8.57 -3.74
CA GLY A 643 -5.72 7.71 -3.32
C GLY A 643 -6.39 8.29 -2.07
N ALA A 644 -6.50 7.47 -1.01
CA ALA A 644 -7.05 7.93 0.26
C ALA A 644 -6.13 8.89 1.04
N GLY A 645 -4.87 9.04 0.64
CA GLY A 645 -3.83 9.77 1.35
C GLY A 645 -2.83 8.87 2.07
N LEU A 646 -1.95 9.48 2.87
CA LEU A 646 -0.86 8.82 3.60
C LEU A 646 -1.41 7.97 4.74
N ILE A 647 -1.04 6.68 4.81
CA ILE A 647 -1.54 5.80 5.88
C ILE A 647 -1.05 6.24 7.28
N ASP A 648 -1.88 5.99 8.29
CA ASP A 648 -1.57 6.20 9.70
C ASP A 648 -1.91 4.93 10.48
N ALA A 649 -0.88 4.19 10.90
CA ALA A 649 -1.04 2.91 11.57
C ALA A 649 -1.74 3.05 12.94
N ARG A 650 -1.45 4.12 13.68
CA ARG A 650 -2.07 4.43 14.97
C ARG A 650 -3.55 4.75 14.81
N ALA A 651 -3.90 5.54 13.80
CA ALA A 651 -5.29 5.88 13.51
C ALA A 651 -6.07 4.64 13.09
N ALA A 652 -5.51 3.78 12.23
CA ALA A 652 -6.11 2.51 11.82
C ALA A 652 -6.35 1.56 13.00
N GLN A 653 -5.35 1.36 13.87
CA GLN A 653 -5.49 0.56 15.09
C GLN A 653 -6.61 1.09 15.99
N THR A 654 -6.63 2.41 16.21
CA THR A 654 -7.68 3.08 17.01
C THR A 654 -9.05 2.87 16.38
N PHE A 655 -9.15 2.93 15.05
CA PHE A 655 -10.39 2.70 14.32
C PHE A 655 -10.89 1.27 14.51
N PHE A 656 -10.04 0.26 14.38
CA PHE A 656 -10.45 -1.14 14.58
C PHE A 656 -10.83 -1.46 16.02
N ALA A 657 -10.05 -0.97 17.00
CA ALA A 657 -10.36 -1.16 18.41
C ALA A 657 -11.73 -0.59 18.80
N ASN A 658 -12.14 0.51 18.19
CA ASN A 658 -13.44 1.16 18.43
C ASN A 658 -14.58 0.59 17.57
N ASN A 659 -14.26 -0.18 16.52
CA ASN A 659 -15.22 -0.79 15.61
C ASN A 659 -14.96 -2.30 15.49
N PRO A 660 -15.03 -3.06 16.59
CA PRO A 660 -14.71 -4.48 16.57
C PRO A 660 -15.65 -5.21 15.59
N PRO A 661 -15.11 -6.18 14.84
CA PRO A 661 -15.89 -6.94 13.87
C PRO A 661 -17.07 -7.61 14.58
N GLN A 662 -18.28 -7.39 14.05
CA GLN A 662 -19.45 -8.09 14.54
C GLN A 662 -19.26 -9.58 14.26
N PRO A 663 -19.60 -10.48 15.21
CA PRO A 663 -19.45 -11.91 15.01
C PRO A 663 -20.15 -12.33 13.71
N ALA A 664 -19.40 -12.97 12.82
CA ALA A 664 -19.96 -13.57 11.62
C ALA A 664 -21.10 -14.51 12.02
N PRO A 665 -22.28 -14.45 11.37
CA PRO A 665 -23.30 -15.47 11.55
C PRO A 665 -22.67 -16.85 11.30
N ALA A 666 -22.90 -17.80 12.20
CA ALA A 666 -22.40 -19.16 12.03
C ALA A 666 -22.89 -19.76 10.71
N GLU A 667 -21.97 -20.10 9.80
CA GLU A 667 -22.30 -20.70 8.51
C GLU A 667 -22.75 -22.16 8.67
N PRO A 668 -23.85 -22.59 8.00
CA PRO A 668 -24.02 -23.97 7.61
C PRO A 668 -23.21 -24.25 6.33
N ALA A 669 -22.47 -25.35 6.33
CA ALA A 669 -21.73 -25.82 5.16
C ALA A 669 -22.67 -26.16 3.98
N THR A 670 -22.51 -25.48 2.84
CA THR A 670 -22.32 -26.04 1.48
C THR A 670 -22.45 -24.95 0.40
N SER A 671 -21.47 -24.95 -0.52
CA SER A 671 -21.44 -24.40 -1.89
C SER A 671 -21.79 -22.92 -2.15
N GLY A 672 -20.75 -22.16 -2.52
CA GLY A 672 -20.76 -21.20 -3.62
C GLY A 672 -21.28 -19.79 -3.32
N SER A 673 -20.45 -18.79 -3.65
CA SER A 673 -20.78 -17.36 -3.82
C SER A 673 -20.83 -16.48 -2.55
N GLY A 674 -19.86 -15.56 -2.49
CA GLY A 674 -20.14 -14.14 -2.21
C GLY A 674 -20.30 -13.64 -0.76
N GLY A 675 -19.20 -13.14 -0.19
CA GLY A 675 -19.16 -11.85 0.52
C GLY A 675 -19.54 -11.79 2.01
N GLY A 676 -18.68 -11.14 2.82
CA GLY A 676 -18.98 -10.78 4.20
C GLY A 676 -18.40 -9.41 4.60
N GLY A 677 -19.25 -8.37 4.62
CA GLY A 677 -18.91 -7.05 5.17
C GLY A 677 -20.02 -6.01 4.99
N GLY A 678 -20.84 -5.78 6.02
CA GLY A 678 -21.56 -4.52 6.34
C GLY A 678 -22.34 -3.71 5.26
N GLY A 679 -22.61 -4.23 4.07
CA GLY A 679 -23.12 -3.44 2.94
C GLY A 679 -24.64 -3.27 2.84
N CYS A 680 -25.08 -2.35 1.99
CA CYS A 680 -26.46 -2.31 1.51
C CYS A 680 -26.68 -3.46 0.51
N PHE A 681 -26.76 -4.71 1.00
CA PHE A 681 -26.89 -5.95 0.21
C PHE A 681 -27.81 -5.87 -1.02
N ILE A 682 -29.05 -5.41 -0.88
CA ILE A 682 -30.01 -5.32 -2.01
C ILE A 682 -29.53 -4.30 -3.06
N ALA A 683 -29.00 -3.16 -2.61
CA ALA A 683 -28.49 -2.14 -3.52
C ALA A 683 -27.19 -2.62 -4.19
N THR A 684 -26.27 -3.23 -3.46
CA THR A 684 -25.04 -3.81 -4.04
C THR A 684 -25.37 -4.91 -5.04
N ALA A 685 -26.30 -5.81 -4.71
CA ALA A 685 -26.76 -6.86 -5.62
C ALA A 685 -27.41 -6.29 -6.88
N ALA A 686 -28.18 -5.21 -6.76
CA ALA A 686 -28.82 -4.59 -7.91
C ALA A 686 -27.82 -3.80 -8.77
N TYR A 687 -26.96 -2.97 -8.18
CA TYR A 687 -26.05 -2.06 -8.89
C TYR A 687 -24.71 -2.69 -9.27
N GLY A 688 -24.40 -3.88 -8.75
CA GLY A 688 -23.23 -4.67 -9.14
C GLY A 688 -21.92 -4.26 -8.50
N SER A 689 -21.83 -3.09 -7.86
CA SER A 689 -20.66 -2.69 -7.10
C SER A 689 -21.02 -1.85 -5.87
N TYR A 690 -20.30 -2.10 -4.78
CA TYR A 690 -20.40 -1.38 -3.52
C TYR A 690 -20.03 0.11 -3.61
N TRP A 691 -19.26 0.46 -4.65
CA TRP A 691 -18.70 1.80 -4.88
C TRP A 691 -19.49 2.64 -5.89
N THR A 692 -20.56 2.10 -6.46
CA THR A 692 -21.44 2.88 -7.33
C THR A 692 -22.03 4.08 -6.59
N LYS A 693 -22.20 5.20 -7.31
CA LYS A 693 -22.71 6.47 -6.75
C LYS A 693 -24.04 6.25 -6.02
N GLU A 694 -24.90 5.41 -6.56
CA GLU A 694 -26.22 5.07 -6.03
C GLU A 694 -26.11 4.30 -4.71
N VAL A 695 -25.22 3.31 -4.63
CA VAL A 695 -24.99 2.54 -3.40
C VAL A 695 -24.33 3.43 -2.34
N ARG A 696 -23.40 4.31 -2.70
CA ARG A 696 -22.79 5.30 -1.79
C ARG A 696 -23.84 6.24 -1.19
N LEU A 697 -24.74 6.80 -2.02
CA LEU A 697 -25.81 7.68 -1.55
C LEU A 697 -26.77 7.00 -0.58
N LEU A 698 -27.15 5.76 -0.87
CA LEU A 698 -28.02 4.97 0.03
C LEU A 698 -27.32 4.62 1.35
N ARG A 699 -26.01 4.33 1.31
CA ARG A 699 -25.18 4.09 2.50
C ARG A 699 -25.05 5.36 3.36
N GLU A 700 -24.76 6.50 2.75
CA GLU A 700 -24.71 7.77 3.47
C GLU A 700 -26.05 8.14 4.09
N PHE A 701 -27.16 7.89 3.39
CA PHE A 701 -28.50 8.08 3.94
C PHE A 701 -28.78 7.15 5.13
N ARG A 702 -28.38 5.88 5.04
CA ARG A 702 -28.43 4.93 6.16
C ARG A 702 -27.64 5.45 7.36
N ASP A 703 -26.40 5.86 7.13
CA ASP A 703 -25.45 6.16 8.19
C ASP A 703 -25.67 7.54 8.83
N LYS A 704 -25.96 8.55 8.01
CA LYS A 704 -26.13 9.94 8.46
C LYS A 704 -27.57 10.29 8.80
N THR A 705 -28.59 9.58 8.27
CA THR A 705 -30.01 9.91 8.52
C THR A 705 -30.72 8.83 9.33
N LEU A 706 -30.74 7.57 8.85
CA LEU A 706 -31.52 6.51 9.50
C LEU A 706 -30.95 6.14 10.88
N ARG A 707 -29.62 6.01 11.02
CA ARG A 707 -28.98 5.63 12.30
C ARG A 707 -29.22 6.63 13.43
N GLN A 708 -29.59 7.87 13.13
CA GLN A 708 -29.81 8.91 14.15
C GLN A 708 -31.06 8.66 15.01
N SER A 709 -32.04 7.90 14.51
CA SER A 709 -33.31 7.65 15.21
C SER A 709 -33.45 6.20 15.66
N ALA A 710 -34.18 5.95 16.77
CA ALA A 710 -34.45 4.59 17.25
C ALA A 710 -35.24 3.75 16.23
N ALA A 711 -36.19 4.37 15.53
CA ALA A 711 -36.96 3.72 14.47
C ALA A 711 -36.08 3.37 13.26
N GLY A 712 -35.14 4.25 12.88
CA GLY A 712 -34.22 3.98 11.78
C GLY A 712 -33.18 2.91 12.12
N ARG A 713 -32.68 2.85 13.37
CA ARG A 713 -31.85 1.72 13.83
C ARG A 713 -32.60 0.39 13.76
N TRP A 714 -33.85 0.34 14.22
CA TRP A 714 -34.69 -0.85 14.11
C TRP A 714 -34.92 -1.29 12.65
N LEU A 715 -35.13 -0.33 11.73
CA LEU A 715 -35.28 -0.60 10.30
C LEU A 715 -34.00 -1.19 9.70
N ILE A 716 -32.84 -0.63 10.06
CA ILE A 716 -31.53 -1.12 9.65
C ILE A 716 -31.35 -2.56 10.16
N ASP A 717 -31.57 -2.82 11.44
CA ASP A 717 -31.42 -4.15 12.02
C ASP A 717 -32.32 -5.18 11.32
N ARG A 718 -33.57 -4.80 11.04
CA ARG A 718 -34.50 -5.66 10.29
C ARG A 718 -34.07 -5.89 8.86
N TYR A 719 -33.55 -4.86 8.20
CA TYR A 719 -32.99 -4.96 6.85
C TYR A 719 -31.87 -6.00 6.83
N TYR A 720 -30.88 -5.89 7.72
CA TYR A 720 -29.76 -6.83 7.81
C TYR A 720 -30.17 -8.28 8.09
N GLN A 721 -31.27 -8.49 8.82
CA GLN A 721 -31.80 -9.84 9.09
C GLN A 721 -32.49 -10.50 7.89
N VAL A 722 -33.04 -9.70 6.97
CA VAL A 722 -33.96 -10.19 5.91
C VAL A 722 -33.35 -10.06 4.52
N SER A 723 -32.46 -9.08 4.31
CA SER A 723 -31.92 -8.75 3.00
C SER A 723 -30.95 -9.76 2.39
N PRO A 724 -30.12 -10.55 3.13
CA PRO A 724 -29.13 -11.42 2.50
C PRO A 724 -29.70 -12.44 1.49
N PRO A 725 -30.69 -13.30 1.83
CA PRO A 725 -31.24 -14.26 0.86
C PRO A 725 -32.01 -13.59 -0.28
N ILE A 726 -32.52 -12.38 -0.06
CA ILE A 726 -33.19 -11.58 -1.10
C ILE A 726 -32.15 -11.00 -2.07
N ALA A 727 -31.02 -10.54 -1.55
CA ALA A 727 -29.95 -9.98 -2.35
C ALA A 727 -29.28 -11.04 -3.24
N GLU A 728 -29.12 -12.26 -2.75
CA GLU A 728 -28.64 -13.40 -3.53
C GLU A 728 -29.58 -13.70 -4.71
N ALA A 729 -30.88 -13.82 -4.46
CA ALA A 729 -31.87 -14.03 -5.52
C ALA A 729 -31.92 -12.87 -6.54
N ILE A 730 -31.62 -11.64 -6.12
CA ILE A 730 -31.50 -10.49 -7.04
C ILE A 730 -30.21 -10.58 -7.84
N ALA A 731 -29.08 -10.94 -7.22
CA ALA A 731 -27.78 -10.97 -7.87
C ALA A 731 -27.78 -11.92 -9.08
N ASP A 732 -28.49 -13.05 -8.99
CA ASP A 732 -28.58 -14.10 -10.00
C ASP A 732 -29.60 -13.82 -11.13
N SER A 733 -30.28 -12.66 -11.13
CA SER A 733 -31.33 -12.36 -12.11
C SER A 733 -31.31 -10.93 -12.61
N ASP A 734 -30.95 -10.73 -13.88
CA ASP A 734 -30.96 -9.42 -14.53
C ASP A 734 -32.33 -8.73 -14.48
N VAL A 735 -33.41 -9.50 -14.55
CA VAL A 735 -34.78 -8.99 -14.44
C VAL A 735 -35.04 -8.44 -13.04
N LEU A 736 -34.61 -9.14 -11.99
CA LEU A 736 -34.76 -8.67 -10.61
C LEU A 736 -33.84 -7.47 -10.33
N ARG A 737 -32.62 -7.46 -10.87
CA ARG A 737 -31.70 -6.31 -10.78
C ARG A 737 -32.31 -5.07 -11.41
N ALA A 738 -32.86 -5.19 -12.62
CA ALA A 738 -33.52 -4.08 -13.32
C ALA A 738 -34.74 -3.57 -12.54
N ALA A 739 -35.58 -4.48 -12.02
CA ALA A 739 -36.73 -4.12 -11.22
C ALA A 739 -36.35 -3.38 -9.93
N VAL A 740 -35.32 -3.84 -9.23
CA VAL A 740 -34.82 -3.21 -7.99
C VAL A 740 -34.18 -1.87 -8.29
N ARG A 741 -33.39 -1.75 -9.36
CA ARG A 741 -32.84 -0.45 -9.81
C ARG A 741 -33.97 0.55 -10.04
N HIS A 742 -34.99 0.19 -10.82
CA HIS A 742 -36.15 1.05 -11.08
C HIS A 742 -36.90 1.44 -9.80
N ALA A 743 -37.05 0.53 -8.84
CA ALA A 743 -37.70 0.81 -7.56
C ALA A 743 -36.88 1.79 -6.68
N LEU A 744 -35.55 1.72 -6.75
CA LEU A 744 -34.65 2.57 -5.98
C LEU A 744 -34.34 3.91 -6.65
N THR A 745 -34.47 4.01 -7.98
CA THR A 745 -34.22 5.24 -8.76
C THR A 745 -34.86 6.50 -8.15
N PRO A 746 -36.15 6.56 -7.80
CA PRO A 746 -36.75 7.79 -7.28
C PRO A 746 -36.19 8.16 -5.88
N VAL A 747 -35.82 7.17 -5.06
CA VAL A 747 -35.17 7.40 -3.76
C VAL A 747 -33.77 7.97 -3.97
N VAL A 748 -32.98 7.37 -4.85
CA VAL A 748 -31.63 7.84 -5.19
C VAL A 748 -31.67 9.25 -5.77
N TRP A 749 -32.62 9.55 -6.66
CA TRP A 749 -32.79 10.88 -7.24
C TRP A 749 -33.13 11.94 -6.18
N MET A 750 -34.01 11.61 -5.22
CA MET A 750 -34.30 12.51 -4.09
C MET A 750 -33.11 12.75 -3.17
N LEU A 751 -32.25 11.73 -2.97
CA LEU A 751 -31.00 11.88 -2.22
C LEU A 751 -29.98 12.78 -2.96
N GLN A 752 -29.93 12.71 -4.28
CA GLN A 752 -29.11 13.62 -5.11
C GLN A 752 -29.58 15.08 -5.00
N LEU A 753 -30.89 15.31 -4.87
CA LEU A 753 -31.48 16.64 -4.64
C LEU A 753 -31.38 17.13 -3.18
N GLN A 754 -30.57 16.46 -2.33
CA GLN A 754 -30.40 16.79 -0.90
C GLN A 754 -31.71 16.83 -0.12
N ALA A 755 -32.70 15.99 -0.49
CA ALA A 755 -34.00 15.91 0.17
C ALA A 755 -34.19 14.59 0.96
N PRO A 756 -33.37 14.31 2.01
CA PRO A 756 -33.36 13.02 2.70
C PRO A 756 -34.68 12.68 3.39
N TRP A 757 -35.45 13.68 3.83
CA TRP A 757 -36.75 13.46 4.46
C TRP A 757 -37.84 13.02 3.47
N LEU A 758 -37.80 13.50 2.23
CA LEU A 758 -38.69 13.04 1.17
C LEU A 758 -38.32 11.63 0.70
N ALA A 759 -37.02 11.35 0.60
CA ALA A 759 -36.50 10.01 0.33
C ALA A 759 -36.94 9.01 1.42
N LEU A 760 -36.91 9.42 2.70
CA LEU A 760 -37.40 8.61 3.82
C LEU A 760 -38.89 8.30 3.72
N LEU A 761 -39.72 9.33 3.45
CA LEU A 761 -41.17 9.15 3.31
C LEU A 761 -41.50 8.22 2.15
N LEU A 762 -40.83 8.39 1.01
CA LEU A 762 -41.00 7.51 -0.15
C LEU A 762 -40.60 6.06 0.19
N LEU A 763 -39.45 5.86 0.84
CA LEU A 763 -38.98 4.53 1.23
C LEU A 763 -40.00 3.85 2.16
N LEU A 764 -40.54 4.55 3.16
CA LEU A 764 -41.55 4.03 4.07
C LEU A 764 -42.85 3.67 3.35
N THR A 765 -43.26 4.46 2.35
CA THR A 765 -44.45 4.14 1.54
C THR A 765 -44.24 2.90 0.68
N LEU A 766 -43.05 2.72 0.09
CA LEU A 766 -42.70 1.52 -0.69
C LEU A 766 -42.72 0.27 0.20
N VAL A 767 -42.15 0.34 1.41
CA VAL A 767 -42.21 -0.76 2.38
C VAL A 767 -43.65 -1.08 2.79
N ALA A 768 -44.47 -0.07 3.05
CA ALA A 768 -45.88 -0.27 3.42
C ALA A 768 -46.70 -0.91 2.29
N VAL A 769 -46.50 -0.47 1.04
CA VAL A 769 -47.17 -1.04 -0.15
C VAL A 769 -46.75 -2.50 -0.36
N CYS A 770 -45.45 -2.81 -0.27
CA CYS A 770 -44.95 -4.19 -0.35
C CYS A 770 -45.54 -5.07 0.76
N HIS A 771 -45.61 -4.58 1.99
CA HIS A 771 -46.19 -5.31 3.11
C HIS A 771 -47.69 -5.60 2.90
N ILE A 772 -48.45 -4.65 2.34
CA ILE A 772 -49.87 -4.85 1.99
C ILE A 772 -50.01 -5.87 0.87
N ALA A 773 -49.19 -5.78 -0.19
CA ALA A 773 -49.21 -6.71 -1.31
C ALA A 773 -48.95 -8.17 -0.88
N VAL A 774 -47.97 -8.38 0.01
CA VAL A 774 -47.66 -9.70 0.59
C VAL A 774 -48.83 -10.26 1.40
N LEU A 775 -49.50 -9.42 2.20
CA LEU A 775 -50.68 -9.83 2.97
C LEU A 775 -51.87 -10.21 2.08
N TYR A 776 -52.07 -9.51 0.96
CA TYR A 776 -53.09 -9.87 -0.03
C TYR A 776 -52.76 -11.18 -0.75
N TRP A 777 -51.49 -11.39 -1.12
CA TRP A 777 -51.04 -12.64 -1.75
C TRP A 777 -51.22 -13.86 -0.83
N LEU A 778 -50.85 -13.74 0.46
CA LEU A 778 -51.05 -14.80 1.46
C LEU A 778 -52.53 -15.11 1.75
N LYS A 779 -53.43 -14.12 1.62
CA LYS A 779 -54.88 -14.33 1.72
C LYS A 779 -55.46 -15.01 0.47
N GLY A 780 -54.93 -14.73 -0.72
CA GLY A 780 -55.32 -15.39 -1.97
C GLY A 780 -54.86 -16.85 -2.06
N ALA A 781 -53.68 -17.17 -1.55
CA ALA A 781 -53.12 -18.53 -1.55
C ALA A 781 -53.89 -19.53 -0.66
N ARG A 782 -54.67 -19.05 0.32
CA ARG A 782 -55.55 -19.89 1.16
C ARG A 782 -56.92 -20.18 0.54
N ALA A 783 -57.22 -19.67 -0.66
CA ALA A 783 -58.54 -19.77 -1.29
C ALA A 783 -58.58 -20.64 -2.56
N ALA A 784 -57.57 -21.48 -2.81
CA ALA A 784 -57.61 -22.44 -3.93
C ALA A 784 -58.25 -23.78 -3.49
N PRO A 785 -59.41 -24.20 -4.04
CA PRO A 785 -60.02 -25.48 -3.72
C PRO A 785 -59.29 -26.63 -4.42
N ALA A 786 -58.97 -27.68 -3.65
CA ALA A 786 -58.37 -28.92 -4.13
C ALA A 786 -59.26 -29.61 -5.18
N ARG A 787 -58.76 -29.77 -6.42
CA ARG A 787 -59.33 -30.70 -7.39
C ARG A 787 -58.62 -32.05 -7.28
N ILE A 788 -59.44 -33.05 -7.00
CA ILE A 788 -59.15 -34.47 -6.87
C ILE A 788 -58.72 -35.04 -8.22
N ALA A 789 -57.72 -35.94 -8.17
CA ALA A 789 -57.23 -36.73 -9.28
C ALA A 789 -58.20 -37.84 -9.71
N GLN A 790 -58.49 -37.91 -11.02
CA GLN A 790 -58.82 -39.10 -11.83
C GLN A 790 -58.35 -38.71 -13.25
N GLY A 791 -57.57 -39.45 -14.04
CA GLY A 791 -57.39 -40.90 -14.14
C GLY A 791 -57.70 -41.28 -15.59
N SER A 792 -56.69 -41.24 -16.47
CA SER A 792 -56.50 -42.04 -17.71
C SER A 792 -55.36 -41.45 -18.53
#